data_AF-A0A7X9DB32-F1
#
_entry.id   AF-A0A7X9DB32-F1
#
_cell.length_a   1.000
_cell.length_b   1.000
_cell.length_c   1.000
_cell.angle_alpha   90.00
_cell.angle_beta   90.00
_cell.angle_gamma   90.00
#
_symmetry.space_group_name_H-M   'P 1'
#
loop_
_entity.id
_entity.type
_entity.pdbx_description
1 polymer ?
#
loop_
_entity_poly.entity_id
_entity_poly.type
_entity_poly.pdbx_seq_one_letter_code
_entity_poly.pdbx_strand_id
1 'polypeptide(L)'
;MNKTRNAFFLFLLLLVFVSCEKESLVILTLPSSSQRLQFGVEHLRESLKDYKLLEGTINTPYLPKGGRKLIVLEGRDSLVLTSLAEEYGLNVPQEIEKEGFYIATQKDVTLVYGEDPSGALYGCYRLADELKEGEAFPKEIVDAPEMVLRGACVGLQKPYLLPGRGVYEYPYTPENFPWFYDKDLWIRYLNMLVEYRMNTLYLWNGHPFASLVKLEDYPFAVEVDEETFKKNEEMFAFLTKEAGKRGIWVIQMFYNIIVSKPFAEHYGIKTQDRNRPITPLLSDYTCKSISAFIRKYPNVGLLVCLGEAMATYEDDVKWFTETIIPGVKDGLKALGRTDEPPIILRAHDTDCKMVMEKALPLYKNLYTMHKYNGESLTTYEPRGPWSQIHRELSSLGSVHIDNVHILANLEPFRYGSPDFIQKSVQAMHRVHGANGLHLYPQASYWDWPYTADKLPEGERLLQINRDWIWYKSWGRYAWKADRPRHEEEVYWSDQLGNFYGCGKAGRDILEAYEQAGEISPKLTRRFAITEGNRQTFLLGMFMSQLVNPYKYKIYPGFYESCGPEGEKLIEYVEKKWKNEKHIGELPLDVVVQAKDHANKAVAAIEKAAKKVKKNKDEFLRLKNDIYCYREFAYFFGAKVKAAERVLDYQYSNNIDDLEAAIPFMEESLKHYRKLVSLTKDTYLYANSMQTAQRRIPIGGDDGKYKTWEELLPLYEQEFRNFKKNLRMLKTGGSEKRVETISPFVPAEVILMTPKAEWMPLVKGRHVIPGIDSQLKGIAPELKNMKVLKLEAEFQKKKGTVIEFDTRDSVKLLVGYFRTDQKGYAMAPVLETNASANQYGQAEPVLMNALAIENQPAVNIHAYSFPAGRHTVSLGKGICLILGFTQSDIEFRNVGLMDDDFTASVDWLFY
;
A
#
# COMPACT_ATOMS: atom_id res chain seq x y z
N MET A 1 54.77 -16.98 59.51
CA MET A 1 53.40 -16.89 58.93
C MET A 1 53.20 -15.79 57.87
N ASN A 2 54.06 -14.76 57.75
CA ASN A 2 53.85 -13.68 56.76
C ASN A 2 54.45 -13.89 55.36
N LYS A 3 55.44 -14.80 55.18
CA LYS A 3 56.04 -15.04 53.84
C LYS A 3 55.20 -15.95 52.94
N THR A 4 54.52 -16.96 53.51
CA THR A 4 53.63 -17.87 52.78
C THR A 4 52.30 -17.21 52.37
N ARG A 5 51.80 -16.25 53.16
CA ARG A 5 50.55 -15.54 52.88
C ARG A 5 50.69 -14.51 51.74
N ASN A 6 51.85 -13.86 51.63
CA ASN A 6 52.15 -12.95 50.53
C ASN A 6 52.43 -13.68 49.21
N ALA A 7 53.03 -14.87 49.25
CA ALA A 7 53.20 -15.71 48.06
C ALA A 7 51.85 -16.22 47.53
N PHE A 8 50.91 -16.59 48.42
CA PHE A 8 49.57 -17.01 48.02
C PHE A 8 48.73 -15.86 47.44
N PHE A 9 48.87 -14.64 47.99
CA PHE A 9 48.20 -13.44 47.45
C PHE A 9 48.79 -13.00 46.11
N LEU A 10 50.10 -13.10 45.92
CA LEU A 10 50.73 -12.84 44.62
C LEU A 10 50.36 -13.90 43.57
N PHE A 11 50.21 -15.16 43.96
CA PHE A 11 49.77 -16.24 43.08
C PHE A 11 48.28 -16.12 42.74
N LEU A 12 47.43 -15.65 43.67
CA LEU A 12 46.02 -15.32 43.40
C LEU A 12 45.88 -14.08 42.50
N LEU A 13 46.71 -13.05 42.69
CA LEU A 13 46.76 -11.89 41.79
C LEU A 13 47.32 -12.26 40.41
N LEU A 14 48.31 -13.15 40.32
CA LEU A 14 48.76 -13.68 39.02
C LEU A 14 47.70 -14.58 38.37
N LEU A 15 46.90 -15.35 39.12
CA LEU A 15 45.77 -16.11 38.57
C LEU A 15 44.59 -15.23 38.12
N VAL A 16 44.43 -14.02 38.68
CA VAL A 16 43.45 -13.02 38.21
C VAL A 16 43.96 -12.24 36.99
N PHE A 17 45.28 -12.24 36.75
CA PHE A 17 45.92 -11.64 35.56
C PHE A 17 46.35 -12.66 34.49
N VAL A 18 46.19 -13.98 34.72
CA VAL A 18 46.32 -14.99 33.67
C VAL A 18 45.07 -14.95 32.80
N SER A 19 45.20 -14.13 31.76
CA SER A 19 44.63 -14.34 30.43
C SER A 19 43.09 -14.42 30.38
N CYS A 20 42.48 -13.24 30.38
CA CYS A 20 41.34 -12.99 29.50
C CYS A 20 41.87 -12.73 28.08
N GLU A 21 42.79 -13.57 27.55
CA GLU A 21 43.07 -13.52 26.12
C GLU A 21 41.83 -14.02 25.41
N LYS A 22 41.28 -13.15 24.57
CA LYS A 22 40.23 -13.49 23.64
C LYS A 22 40.69 -14.71 22.83
N GLU A 23 39.84 -15.73 22.75
CA GLU A 23 40.08 -16.90 21.91
C GLU A 23 40.41 -16.42 20.49
N SER A 24 41.47 -16.97 19.89
CA SER A 24 41.86 -16.61 18.53
C SER A 24 40.99 -17.35 17.53
N LEU A 25 40.32 -16.60 16.65
CA LEU A 25 39.47 -17.11 15.59
C LEU A 25 40.06 -16.70 14.24
N VAL A 26 40.42 -17.67 13.41
CA VAL A 26 40.93 -17.43 12.06
C VAL A 26 39.78 -17.54 11.07
N ILE A 27 39.42 -16.42 10.43
CA ILE A 27 38.40 -16.41 9.37
C ILE A 27 39.09 -16.64 8.02
N LEU A 28 38.59 -17.63 7.29
CA LEU A 28 39.20 -18.16 6.07
C LEU A 28 38.22 -18.06 4.90
N THR A 29 38.63 -17.34 3.86
CA THR A 29 37.92 -17.23 2.57
C THR A 29 38.87 -17.54 1.41
N LEU A 30 38.32 -17.76 0.21
CA LEU A 30 39.12 -17.88 -1.01
C LEU A 30 39.47 -16.49 -1.59
N PRO A 31 40.61 -16.33 -2.27
CA PRO A 31 40.94 -15.07 -2.95
C PRO A 31 39.91 -14.70 -4.03
N SER A 32 39.25 -15.71 -4.61
CA SER A 32 38.25 -15.57 -5.66
C SER A 32 36.85 -15.27 -5.15
N SER A 33 36.60 -15.22 -3.83
CA SER A 33 35.25 -15.09 -3.25
C SER A 33 34.50 -13.83 -3.70
N SER A 34 33.17 -13.90 -3.70
CA SER A 34 32.33 -12.86 -4.30
C SER A 34 32.28 -11.63 -3.41
N GLN A 35 31.92 -10.48 -3.99
CA GLN A 35 31.71 -9.27 -3.21
C GLN A 35 30.61 -9.44 -2.13
N ARG A 36 29.63 -10.32 -2.37
CA ARG A 36 28.56 -10.61 -1.40
C ARG A 36 29.06 -11.45 -0.24
N LEU A 37 29.82 -12.50 -0.51
CA LEU A 37 30.47 -13.30 0.54
C LEU A 37 31.37 -12.41 1.38
N GLN A 38 32.23 -11.60 0.74
CA GLN A 38 33.13 -10.69 1.44
C GLN A 38 32.37 -9.67 2.30
N PHE A 39 31.22 -9.17 1.83
CA PHE A 39 30.36 -8.29 2.62
C PHE A 39 29.78 -9.01 3.85
N GLY A 40 29.32 -10.26 3.71
CA GLY A 40 28.84 -11.07 4.82
C GLY A 40 29.93 -11.36 5.86
N VAL A 41 31.14 -11.67 5.41
CA VAL A 41 32.30 -11.89 6.27
C VAL A 41 32.67 -10.62 7.04
N GLU A 42 32.61 -9.45 6.41
CA GLU A 42 32.86 -8.18 7.11
C GLU A 42 31.83 -7.92 8.21
N HIS A 43 30.54 -8.15 7.94
CA HIS A 43 29.50 -8.05 8.97
C HIS A 43 29.74 -9.02 10.14
N LEU A 44 30.17 -10.25 9.84
CA LEU A 44 30.50 -11.25 10.83
C LEU A 44 31.71 -10.83 11.68
N ARG A 45 32.75 -10.23 11.08
CA ARG A 45 33.89 -9.66 11.81
C ARG A 45 33.46 -8.56 12.78
N GLU A 46 32.62 -7.63 12.32
CA GLU A 46 32.11 -6.53 13.15
C GLU A 46 31.27 -7.03 14.34
N SER A 47 30.63 -8.20 14.18
CA SER A 47 29.81 -8.83 15.22
C SER A 47 30.63 -9.63 16.25
N LEU A 48 31.79 -10.16 15.86
CA LEU A 48 32.64 -11.03 16.68
C LEU A 48 33.67 -10.27 17.53
N LYS A 49 33.22 -9.24 18.25
CA LYS A 49 34.09 -8.35 19.05
C LYS A 49 34.81 -9.06 20.20
N ASP A 50 34.31 -10.21 20.65
CA ASP A 50 34.87 -10.97 21.78
C ASP A 50 35.99 -11.94 21.39
N TYR A 51 36.28 -12.09 20.09
CA TYR A 51 37.37 -12.91 19.57
C TYR A 51 38.58 -12.06 19.16
N LYS A 52 39.77 -12.65 19.21
CA LYS A 52 40.95 -12.11 18.51
C LYS A 52 40.91 -12.61 17.07
N LEU A 53 40.36 -11.78 16.19
CA LEU A 53 40.18 -12.13 14.79
C LEU A 53 41.52 -12.09 14.03
N LEU A 54 41.83 -13.18 13.35
CA LEU A 54 42.94 -13.29 12.42
C LEU A 54 42.37 -13.60 11.03
N GLU A 55 42.97 -13.02 10.00
CA GLU A 55 42.61 -13.34 8.63
C GLU A 55 43.55 -14.37 8.06
N GLY A 56 43.00 -15.30 7.29
CA GLY A 56 43.76 -16.17 6.44
C GLY A 56 43.05 -16.37 5.12
N THR A 57 43.84 -16.73 4.12
CA THR A 57 43.32 -17.11 2.80
C THR A 57 43.45 -18.61 2.67
N ILE A 58 42.44 -19.27 2.09
CA ILE A 58 42.53 -20.70 1.77
C ILE A 58 43.45 -20.85 0.56
N ASN A 59 44.74 -21.06 0.82
CA ASN A 59 45.71 -21.55 -0.14
C ASN A 59 45.95 -23.01 0.23
N THR A 60 45.51 -23.94 -0.61
CA THR A 60 45.54 -25.38 -0.36
C THR A 60 46.90 -25.94 0.12
N PRO A 61 46.97 -27.11 0.80
CA PRO A 61 45.92 -27.90 1.45
C PRO A 61 46.00 -27.83 2.99
N TYR A 62 46.76 -26.89 3.57
CA TYR A 62 46.97 -26.84 5.02
C TYR A 62 46.43 -25.54 5.60
N LEU A 63 45.38 -25.65 6.42
CA LEU A 63 44.89 -24.51 7.19
C LEU A 63 45.94 -24.05 8.22
N PRO A 64 46.00 -22.76 8.57
CA PRO A 64 46.92 -22.25 9.59
C PRO A 64 46.88 -23.09 10.88
N LYS A 65 48.05 -23.32 11.48
CA LYS A 65 48.16 -24.09 12.75
C LYS A 65 47.80 -23.19 13.95
N GLY A 66 46.87 -23.67 14.79
CA GLY A 66 46.46 -23.01 16.03
C GLY A 66 45.22 -22.10 15.88
N GLY A 67 44.41 -22.01 16.95
CA GLY A 67 43.16 -21.24 16.98
C GLY A 67 41.95 -21.96 16.38
N ARG A 68 40.74 -21.51 16.73
CA ARG A 68 39.50 -21.95 16.09
C ARG A 68 39.45 -21.38 14.67
N LYS A 69 38.92 -22.13 13.71
CA LYS A 69 38.86 -21.77 12.30
C LYS A 69 37.40 -21.58 11.90
N LEU A 70 37.13 -20.50 11.20
CA LEU A 70 35.84 -20.23 10.57
C LEU A 70 36.06 -20.14 9.06
N ILE A 71 35.54 -21.10 8.34
CA ILE A 71 35.67 -21.21 6.89
C ILE A 71 34.37 -20.73 6.26
N VAL A 72 34.45 -19.80 5.31
CA VAL A 72 33.28 -19.30 4.58
C VAL A 72 33.45 -19.55 3.09
N LEU A 73 32.51 -20.32 2.50
CA LEU A 73 32.51 -20.75 1.10
C LEU A 73 31.15 -20.46 0.44
N GLU A 74 31.14 -20.41 -0.88
CA GLU A 74 29.95 -20.27 -1.73
C GLU A 74 29.92 -21.35 -2.83
N GLY A 75 28.78 -21.60 -3.48
CA GLY A 75 28.57 -22.78 -4.34
C GLY A 75 29.60 -23.02 -5.45
N ARG A 76 30.27 -21.98 -5.94
CA ARG A 76 31.36 -22.12 -6.93
C ARG A 76 32.66 -22.71 -6.36
N ASP A 77 32.76 -22.87 -5.04
CA ASP A 77 33.93 -23.36 -4.32
C ASP A 77 33.83 -24.88 -4.00
N SER A 78 32.95 -25.61 -4.70
CA SER A 78 32.58 -27.00 -4.42
C SER A 78 33.76 -27.98 -4.32
N LEU A 79 34.83 -27.79 -5.10
CA LEU A 79 36.04 -28.62 -5.00
C LEU A 79 36.75 -28.47 -3.64
N VAL A 80 36.85 -27.24 -3.14
CA VAL A 80 37.47 -26.93 -1.85
C VAL A 80 36.58 -27.41 -0.71
N LEU A 81 35.26 -27.26 -0.88
CA LEU A 81 34.25 -27.78 0.05
C LEU A 81 34.40 -29.29 0.26
N THR A 82 34.46 -30.08 -0.82
CA THR A 82 34.57 -31.56 -0.72
C THR A 82 35.84 -31.97 0.04
N SER A 83 36.99 -31.38 -0.29
CA SER A 83 38.24 -31.72 0.41
C SER A 83 38.21 -31.38 1.89
N LEU A 84 37.67 -30.21 2.26
CA LEU A 84 37.55 -29.80 3.67
C LEU A 84 36.51 -30.64 4.42
N ALA A 85 35.40 -30.98 3.76
CA ALA A 85 34.36 -31.81 4.33
C ALA A 85 34.90 -33.21 4.67
N GLU A 86 35.68 -33.81 3.78
CA GLU A 86 36.37 -35.09 4.02
C GLU A 86 37.42 -34.98 5.14
N GLU A 87 38.27 -33.94 5.14
CA GLU A 87 39.33 -33.75 6.14
C GLU A 87 38.78 -33.60 7.57
N TYR A 88 37.70 -32.82 7.72
CA TYR A 88 37.14 -32.48 9.03
C TYR A 88 35.91 -33.33 9.40
N GLY A 89 35.44 -34.21 8.52
CA GLY A 89 34.27 -35.06 8.75
C GLY A 89 32.96 -34.28 8.83
N LEU A 90 32.80 -33.27 7.96
CA LEU A 90 31.57 -32.48 7.83
C LEU A 90 30.63 -33.15 6.82
N ASN A 91 29.37 -33.32 7.18
CA ASN A 91 28.36 -33.93 6.31
C ASN A 91 27.53 -32.86 5.62
N VAL A 92 28.10 -32.21 4.60
CA VAL A 92 27.40 -31.15 3.86
C VAL A 92 26.22 -31.76 3.08
N PRO A 93 25.00 -31.19 3.17
CA PRO A 93 23.85 -31.63 2.39
C PRO A 93 24.15 -31.65 0.89
N GLN A 94 23.58 -32.64 0.17
CA GLN A 94 23.77 -32.75 -1.29
C GLN A 94 23.05 -31.65 -2.07
N GLU A 95 21.92 -31.17 -1.56
CA GLU A 95 21.12 -30.12 -2.17
C GLU A 95 20.75 -29.09 -1.11
N ILE A 96 20.97 -27.82 -1.44
CA ILE A 96 20.53 -26.66 -0.68
C ILE A 96 19.79 -25.76 -1.67
N GLU A 97 18.64 -25.23 -1.27
CA GLU A 97 17.86 -24.35 -2.14
C GLU A 97 18.60 -23.03 -2.40
N LYS A 98 18.19 -22.31 -3.46
CA LYS A 98 18.74 -20.99 -3.79
C LYS A 98 18.66 -20.05 -2.59
N GLU A 99 19.69 -19.24 -2.38
CA GLU A 99 19.88 -18.40 -1.18
C GLU A 99 20.00 -19.17 0.16
N GLY A 100 20.02 -20.51 0.14
CA GLY A 100 20.18 -21.33 1.32
C GLY A 100 21.64 -21.47 1.77
N PHE A 101 21.81 -21.91 3.01
CA PHE A 101 23.12 -22.11 3.61
C PHE A 101 23.17 -23.29 4.57
N TYR A 102 24.39 -23.75 4.81
CA TYR A 102 24.79 -24.76 5.76
C TYR A 102 25.83 -24.18 6.72
N ILE A 103 25.60 -24.33 8.02
CA ILE A 103 26.57 -23.99 9.07
C ILE A 103 26.80 -25.23 9.91
N ALA A 104 28.05 -25.63 10.12
CA ALA A 104 28.34 -26.73 11.04
C ALA A 104 29.68 -26.54 11.74
N THR A 105 29.76 -27.02 12.97
CA THR A 105 30.98 -26.97 13.78
C THR A 105 31.41 -28.36 14.18
N GLN A 106 32.62 -28.73 13.79
CA GLN A 106 33.26 -29.99 14.15
C GLN A 106 34.64 -29.71 14.72
N LYS A 107 34.83 -30.04 16.01
CA LYS A 107 36.02 -29.68 16.79
C LYS A 107 36.24 -28.16 16.79
N ASP A 108 37.41 -27.70 16.31
CA ASP A 108 37.79 -26.29 16.25
C ASP A 108 37.56 -25.69 14.86
N VAL A 109 36.71 -26.31 14.02
CA VAL A 109 36.39 -25.83 12.67
C VAL A 109 34.89 -25.61 12.53
N THR A 110 34.52 -24.38 12.21
CA THR A 110 33.17 -24.00 11.78
C THR A 110 33.19 -23.72 10.28
N LEU A 111 32.31 -24.37 9.53
CA LEU A 111 32.05 -24.10 8.13
C LEU A 111 30.75 -23.30 8.00
N VAL A 112 30.78 -22.24 7.19
CA VAL A 112 29.62 -21.56 6.63
C VAL A 112 29.70 -21.75 5.12
N TYR A 113 28.77 -22.52 4.57
CA TYR A 113 28.66 -22.76 3.13
C TYR A 113 27.32 -22.23 2.62
N GLY A 114 27.35 -21.38 1.60
CA GLY A 114 26.15 -20.95 0.89
C GLY A 114 26.02 -21.62 -0.47
N GLU A 115 24.81 -22.02 -0.86
CA GLU A 115 24.56 -22.55 -2.21
C GLU A 115 24.91 -21.54 -3.29
N ASP A 116 24.70 -20.26 -3.00
CA ASP A 116 25.08 -19.15 -3.86
C ASP A 116 25.69 -18.01 -3.01
N PRO A 117 26.22 -16.94 -3.66
CA PRO A 117 26.76 -15.78 -2.94
C PRO A 117 25.82 -15.12 -1.92
N SER A 118 24.50 -15.20 -2.13
CA SER A 118 23.50 -14.67 -1.20
C SER A 118 23.29 -15.63 -0.03
N GLY A 119 23.30 -16.94 -0.27
CA GLY A 119 23.31 -17.96 0.79
C GLY A 119 24.50 -17.80 1.72
N ALA A 120 25.70 -17.58 1.19
CA ALA A 120 26.90 -17.38 2.00
C ALA A 120 26.81 -16.11 2.85
N LEU A 121 26.25 -15.04 2.27
CA LEU A 121 25.92 -13.80 2.98
C LEU A 121 24.94 -14.05 4.14
N TYR A 122 23.80 -14.72 3.89
CA TYR A 122 22.82 -14.99 4.95
C TYR A 122 23.33 -15.97 6.00
N GLY A 123 24.18 -16.93 5.63
CA GLY A 123 24.86 -17.82 6.56
C GLY A 123 25.79 -17.05 7.51
N CYS A 124 26.50 -16.03 7.02
CA CYS A 124 27.29 -15.14 7.88
C CYS A 124 26.42 -14.35 8.86
N TYR A 125 25.28 -13.81 8.40
CA TYR A 125 24.33 -13.10 9.26
C TYR A 125 23.71 -14.05 10.30
N ARG A 126 23.31 -15.27 9.90
CA ARG A 126 22.77 -16.26 10.83
C ARG A 126 23.80 -16.63 11.90
N LEU A 127 25.05 -16.87 11.53
CA LEU A 127 26.10 -17.17 12.52
C LEU A 127 26.35 -15.98 13.46
N ALA A 128 26.29 -14.74 12.94
CA ALA A 128 26.39 -13.55 13.76
C ALA A 128 25.23 -13.44 14.77
N ASP A 129 23.99 -13.74 14.35
CA ASP A 129 22.81 -13.76 15.22
C ASP A 129 22.99 -14.75 16.38
N GLU A 130 23.38 -16.01 16.10
CA GLU A 130 23.58 -17.06 17.11
C GLU A 130 24.65 -16.65 18.15
N LEU A 131 25.80 -16.16 17.67
CA LEU A 131 26.91 -15.82 18.56
C LEU A 131 26.64 -14.54 19.39
N LYS A 132 25.80 -13.64 18.89
CA LYS A 132 25.41 -12.41 19.61
C LYS A 132 24.43 -12.67 20.76
N GLU A 133 23.64 -13.74 20.68
CA GLU A 133 22.74 -14.17 21.75
C GLU A 133 23.50 -14.87 22.91
N GLY A 134 24.84 -14.92 22.82
CA GLY A 134 25.72 -15.52 23.82
C GLY A 134 25.82 -17.05 23.68
N GLU A 135 25.38 -17.58 22.54
CA GLU A 135 25.38 -19.02 22.27
C GLU A 135 26.76 -19.52 21.82
N ALA A 136 27.00 -20.82 22.02
CA ALA A 136 28.17 -21.48 21.47
C ALA A 136 28.03 -21.61 19.95
N PHE A 137 29.15 -21.84 19.25
CA PHE A 137 29.12 -22.15 17.82
C PHE A 137 28.14 -23.29 17.54
N PRO A 138 27.23 -23.13 16.56
CA PRO A 138 26.17 -24.09 16.33
C PRO A 138 26.74 -25.42 15.84
N LYS A 139 26.15 -26.52 16.32
CA LYS A 139 26.52 -27.86 15.86
C LYS A 139 26.24 -28.02 14.38
N GLU A 140 25.02 -27.70 13.96
CA GLU A 140 24.55 -27.81 12.58
C GLU A 140 23.29 -26.95 12.35
N ILE A 141 23.25 -26.22 11.25
CA ILE A 141 22.10 -25.44 10.76
C ILE A 141 22.04 -25.61 9.24
N VAL A 142 20.87 -25.96 8.72
CA VAL A 142 20.52 -25.89 7.29
C VAL A 142 19.28 -25.02 7.19
N ASP A 143 19.30 -23.98 6.37
CA ASP A 143 18.18 -23.04 6.26
C ASP A 143 18.15 -22.39 4.87
N ALA A 144 16.97 -22.07 4.37
CA ALA A 144 16.72 -21.41 3.09
C ALA A 144 15.39 -20.63 3.16
N PRO A 145 15.20 -19.58 2.35
CA PRO A 145 13.97 -18.79 2.37
C PRO A 145 12.81 -19.48 1.65
N GLU A 146 11.62 -19.45 2.25
CA GLU A 146 10.37 -19.94 1.63
C GLU A 146 9.89 -19.02 0.49
N MET A 147 9.92 -17.69 0.68
CA MET A 147 9.61 -16.73 -0.38
C MET A 147 10.89 -16.33 -1.13
N VAL A 148 10.90 -16.45 -2.46
CA VAL A 148 12.09 -16.24 -3.30
C VAL A 148 12.42 -14.76 -3.54
N LEU A 149 11.42 -13.87 -3.46
CA LEU A 149 11.60 -12.41 -3.47
C LEU A 149 11.01 -11.84 -2.19
N ARG A 150 11.80 -11.05 -1.48
CA ARG A 150 11.45 -10.46 -0.17
C ARG A 150 11.95 -9.04 -0.17
N GLY A 151 11.08 -8.04 -0.17
CA GLY A 151 11.57 -6.67 -0.27
C GLY A 151 10.55 -5.60 0.03
N ALA A 152 11.05 -4.38 0.10
CA ALA A 152 10.28 -3.19 0.44
C ALA A 152 10.38 -2.12 -0.66
N CYS A 153 9.42 -1.20 -0.66
CA CYS A 153 9.43 -0.06 -1.57
C CYS A 153 9.75 1.27 -0.90
N VAL A 154 10.27 2.17 -1.72
CA VAL A 154 10.41 3.59 -1.43
C VAL A 154 9.72 4.37 -2.56
N GLY A 155 8.81 5.27 -2.19
CA GLY A 155 8.14 6.16 -3.13
C GLY A 155 9.00 7.39 -3.41
N LEU A 156 9.39 7.60 -4.66
CA LEU A 156 9.79 8.92 -5.14
C LEU A 156 8.53 9.69 -5.51
N GLN A 157 7.75 9.98 -4.48
CA GLN A 157 6.39 10.51 -4.49
C GLN A 157 6.22 11.56 -3.38
N LYS A 158 5.14 12.35 -3.43
CA LYS A 158 4.85 13.40 -2.45
C LYS A 158 3.42 13.32 -1.92
N PRO A 159 3.14 13.96 -0.77
CA PRO A 159 1.77 14.09 -0.24
C PRO A 159 0.85 14.91 -1.13
N TYR A 160 1.41 15.73 -2.03
CA TYR A 160 0.72 16.72 -2.85
C TYR A 160 1.24 16.68 -4.30
N LEU A 161 0.41 17.15 -5.25
CA LEU A 161 0.79 17.26 -6.65
C LEU A 161 1.77 18.42 -6.89
N LEU A 162 2.75 18.23 -7.77
CA LEU A 162 3.64 19.32 -8.19
C LEU A 162 2.92 20.28 -9.16
N PRO A 163 3.29 21.58 -9.16
CA PRO A 163 2.69 22.56 -10.06
C PRO A 163 2.76 22.15 -11.54
N GLY A 164 1.59 22.10 -12.19
CA GLY A 164 1.45 21.75 -13.60
C GLY A 164 1.90 20.32 -13.94
N ARG A 165 1.77 19.39 -13.00
CA ARG A 165 2.03 17.95 -13.14
C ARG A 165 0.82 17.14 -12.69
N GLY A 166 0.66 15.97 -13.28
CA GLY A 166 -0.37 15.00 -12.92
C GLY A 166 -0.02 14.18 -11.68
N VAL A 167 -0.91 13.25 -11.31
CA VAL A 167 -0.66 12.30 -10.23
C VAL A 167 0.54 11.40 -10.57
N TYR A 168 1.34 11.08 -9.55
CA TYR A 168 2.57 10.28 -9.65
C TYR A 168 3.78 10.92 -10.36
N GLU A 169 3.65 12.11 -10.96
CA GLU A 169 4.70 12.78 -11.74
C GLU A 169 5.65 13.62 -10.87
N TYR A 170 6.78 13.02 -10.46
CA TYR A 170 7.81 13.69 -9.67
C TYR A 170 9.21 13.44 -10.25
N PRO A 171 9.82 14.42 -10.94
CA PRO A 171 11.20 14.30 -11.41
C PRO A 171 12.17 14.07 -10.26
N TYR A 172 13.24 13.32 -10.52
CA TYR A 172 14.24 12.97 -9.51
C TYR A 172 15.17 14.18 -9.35
N THR A 173 14.91 15.02 -8.35
CA THR A 173 15.70 16.23 -8.09
C THR A 173 16.00 16.39 -6.59
N PRO A 174 17.11 17.05 -6.21
CA PRO A 174 17.43 17.32 -4.80
C PRO A 174 16.35 18.15 -4.07
N GLU A 175 15.62 19.00 -4.79
CA GLU A 175 14.54 19.82 -4.23
C GLU A 175 13.34 18.96 -3.85
N ASN A 176 12.99 17.99 -4.71
CA ASN A 176 11.91 17.06 -4.43
C ASN A 176 12.36 16.03 -3.38
N PHE A 177 13.53 15.42 -3.55
CA PHE A 177 13.96 14.26 -2.77
C PHE A 177 15.38 14.43 -2.26
N PRO A 178 15.65 15.37 -1.32
CA PRO A 178 17.02 15.58 -0.83
C PRO A 178 17.61 14.30 -0.21
N TRP A 179 16.78 13.51 0.45
CA TRP A 179 17.11 12.20 1.01
C TRP A 179 17.57 11.17 -0.03
N PHE A 180 17.15 11.29 -1.30
CA PHE A 180 17.55 10.35 -2.35
C PHE A 180 19.05 10.48 -2.65
N TYR A 181 19.63 11.65 -2.40
CA TYR A 181 21.04 11.96 -2.62
C TYR A 181 21.90 11.79 -1.35
N ASP A 182 21.29 11.36 -0.24
CA ASP A 182 21.99 11.03 1.00
C ASP A 182 22.47 9.57 0.96
N LYS A 183 23.76 9.38 0.67
CA LYS A 183 24.38 8.07 0.60
C LYS A 183 24.40 7.34 1.94
N ASP A 184 24.54 8.06 3.06
CA ASP A 184 24.62 7.44 4.38
C ASP A 184 23.25 6.90 4.80
N LEU A 185 22.18 7.62 4.48
CA LEU A 185 20.81 7.13 4.66
C LEU A 185 20.56 5.86 3.84
N TRP A 186 21.03 5.82 2.59
CA TRP A 186 20.93 4.61 1.76
C TRP A 186 21.71 3.42 2.34
N ILE A 187 22.92 3.64 2.85
CA ILE A 187 23.68 2.57 3.52
C ILE A 187 22.91 2.03 4.72
N ARG A 188 22.35 2.91 5.56
CA ARG A 188 21.54 2.51 6.71
C ARG A 188 20.33 1.68 6.29
N TYR A 189 19.62 2.11 5.25
CA TYR A 189 18.45 1.39 4.75
C TYR A 189 18.80 0.03 4.14
N LEU A 190 19.82 -0.04 3.28
CA LEU A 190 20.26 -1.30 2.68
C LEU A 190 20.81 -2.28 3.72
N ASN A 191 21.50 -1.78 4.75
CA ASN A 191 21.94 -2.59 5.90
C ASN A 191 20.74 -3.19 6.66
N MET A 192 19.70 -2.39 6.90
CA MET A 192 18.46 -2.87 7.52
C MET A 192 17.79 -3.97 6.67
N LEU A 193 17.72 -3.80 5.35
CA LEU A 193 17.14 -4.82 4.46
C LEU A 193 17.89 -6.15 4.53
N VAL A 194 19.23 -6.14 4.46
CA VAL A 194 20.03 -7.38 4.53
C VAL A 194 20.00 -8.01 5.93
N GLU A 195 19.96 -7.21 7.00
CA GLU A 195 19.77 -7.71 8.38
C GLU A 195 18.46 -8.51 8.49
N TYR A 196 17.42 -8.08 7.77
CA TYR A 196 16.12 -8.76 7.73
C TYR A 196 15.97 -9.71 6.54
N ARG A 197 17.08 -10.06 5.88
CA ARG A 197 17.20 -11.01 4.75
C ARG A 197 16.27 -10.68 3.57
N MET A 198 15.97 -9.40 3.37
CA MET A 198 15.28 -8.89 2.20
C MET A 198 16.26 -8.74 1.03
N ASN A 199 15.87 -9.24 -0.14
CA ASN A 199 16.69 -9.32 -1.35
C ASN A 199 16.18 -8.45 -2.51
N THR A 200 15.15 -7.63 -2.29
CA THR A 200 14.64 -6.69 -3.31
C THR A 200 14.36 -5.30 -2.75
N LEU A 201 14.57 -4.27 -3.57
CA LEU A 201 14.24 -2.87 -3.30
C LEU A 201 13.50 -2.29 -4.50
N TYR A 202 12.31 -1.75 -4.28
CA TYR A 202 11.48 -1.18 -5.33
C TYR A 202 11.42 0.36 -5.22
N LEU A 203 11.77 1.06 -6.29
CA LEU A 203 11.61 2.53 -6.39
C LEU A 203 10.36 2.86 -7.19
N TRP A 204 9.37 3.50 -6.57
CA TRP A 204 8.10 3.82 -7.21
C TRP A 204 8.04 5.27 -7.70
N ASN A 205 7.76 5.44 -9.00
CA ASN A 205 7.57 6.74 -9.63
C ASN A 205 6.65 6.65 -10.86
N GLY A 206 5.95 7.74 -11.21
CA GLY A 206 5.11 7.79 -12.41
C GLY A 206 5.89 7.57 -13.71
N HIS A 207 6.89 8.40 -13.98
CA HIS A 207 7.68 8.40 -15.23
C HIS A 207 9.17 8.68 -14.95
N PRO A 208 9.92 7.68 -14.45
CA PRO A 208 11.30 7.90 -13.99
C PRO A 208 12.29 8.17 -15.13
N PHE A 209 11.97 7.68 -16.34
CA PHE A 209 12.91 7.64 -17.47
C PHE A 209 13.44 9.02 -17.85
N ALA A 210 12.59 10.05 -17.83
CA ALA A 210 12.98 11.41 -18.21
C ALA A 210 13.93 12.08 -17.22
N SER A 211 14.15 11.50 -16.05
CA SER A 211 15.19 11.93 -15.09
C SER A 211 16.49 11.12 -15.18
N LEU A 212 16.50 10.03 -15.96
CA LEU A 212 17.54 8.98 -15.91
C LEU A 212 18.19 8.67 -17.26
N VAL A 213 17.49 8.93 -18.38
CA VAL A 213 18.01 8.68 -19.73
C VAL A 213 17.84 9.89 -20.64
N LYS A 214 18.73 10.00 -21.62
CA LYS A 214 18.67 10.96 -22.72
C LYS A 214 18.39 10.19 -24.01
N LEU A 215 17.50 10.71 -24.83
CA LEU A 215 17.15 10.12 -26.12
C LEU A 215 17.59 11.06 -27.24
N GLU A 216 18.29 10.52 -28.24
CA GLU A 216 18.77 11.30 -29.38
C GLU A 216 17.62 11.92 -30.18
N ASP A 217 16.52 11.18 -30.35
CA ASP A 217 15.34 11.64 -31.09
C ASP A 217 14.44 12.59 -30.29
N TYR A 218 14.58 12.58 -28.96
CA TYR A 218 13.76 13.39 -28.03
C TYR A 218 14.65 14.09 -26.99
N PRO A 219 15.64 14.91 -27.41
CA PRO A 219 16.60 15.50 -26.49
C PRO A 219 15.93 16.49 -25.52
N PHE A 220 14.81 17.07 -25.93
CA PHE A 220 13.98 17.98 -25.13
C PHE A 220 13.15 17.27 -24.06
N ALA A 221 13.06 15.94 -24.05
CA ALA A 221 12.17 15.21 -23.13
C ALA A 221 12.71 15.09 -21.69
N VAL A 222 13.97 15.42 -21.46
CA VAL A 222 14.62 15.36 -20.15
C VAL A 222 13.96 16.36 -19.19
N GLU A 223 13.64 15.92 -17.96
CA GLU A 223 12.87 16.72 -16.98
C GLU A 223 13.71 17.40 -15.90
N VAL A 224 15.01 17.22 -15.95
CA VAL A 224 15.96 17.73 -14.96
C VAL A 224 17.12 18.43 -15.66
N ASP A 225 17.76 19.38 -14.98
CA ASP A 225 18.97 20.01 -15.52
C ASP A 225 20.16 19.05 -15.58
N GLU A 226 21.22 19.46 -16.27
CA GLU A 226 22.41 18.63 -16.51
C GLU A 226 23.13 18.24 -15.20
N GLU A 227 23.14 19.13 -14.21
CA GLU A 227 23.76 18.86 -12.91
C GLU A 227 23.01 17.76 -12.16
N THR A 228 21.68 17.88 -12.11
CA THR A 228 20.79 16.92 -11.49
C THR A 228 20.82 15.58 -12.23
N PHE A 229 20.86 15.58 -13.57
CA PHE A 229 20.99 14.36 -14.35
C PHE A 229 22.25 13.58 -13.99
N LYS A 230 23.40 14.26 -13.82
CA LYS A 230 24.65 13.62 -13.38
C LYS A 230 24.57 13.10 -11.94
N LYS A 231 23.93 13.83 -11.03
CA LYS A 231 23.68 13.34 -9.66
C LYS A 231 22.80 12.09 -9.67
N ASN A 232 21.81 12.02 -10.55
CA ASN A 232 20.97 10.83 -10.72
C ASN A 232 21.77 9.63 -11.23
N GLU A 233 22.68 9.84 -12.20
CA GLU A 233 23.62 8.81 -12.65
C GLU A 233 24.49 8.29 -11.51
N GLU A 234 25.08 9.19 -10.73
CA GLU A 234 25.91 8.86 -9.58
C GLU A 234 25.12 8.07 -8.53
N MET A 235 23.90 8.51 -8.20
CA MET A 235 23.08 7.85 -7.19
C MET A 235 22.61 6.48 -7.65
N PHE A 236 22.23 6.28 -8.91
CA PHE A 236 21.88 4.95 -9.41
C PHE A 236 23.09 4.00 -9.45
N ALA A 237 24.27 4.50 -9.84
CA ALA A 237 25.50 3.70 -9.82
C ALA A 237 25.88 3.32 -8.38
N PHE A 238 25.78 4.26 -7.44
CA PHE A 238 25.99 4.02 -6.02
C PHE A 238 25.00 2.99 -5.47
N LEU A 239 23.70 3.22 -5.66
CA LEU A 239 22.63 2.39 -5.13
C LEU A 239 22.73 0.95 -5.65
N THR A 240 22.94 0.76 -6.95
CA THR A 240 23.05 -0.58 -7.55
C THR A 240 24.30 -1.34 -7.10
N LYS A 241 25.44 -0.64 -6.93
CA LYS A 241 26.66 -1.24 -6.38
C LYS A 241 26.49 -1.65 -4.91
N GLU A 242 25.94 -0.76 -4.10
CA GLU A 242 25.74 -0.98 -2.67
C GLU A 242 24.66 -2.04 -2.39
N ALA A 243 23.60 -2.07 -3.18
CA ALA A 243 22.57 -3.12 -3.12
C ALA A 243 23.14 -4.47 -3.61
N GLY A 244 23.90 -4.48 -4.72
CA GLY A 244 24.44 -5.69 -5.33
C GLY A 244 25.38 -6.49 -4.42
N LYS A 245 26.24 -5.81 -3.65
CA LYS A 245 27.11 -6.47 -2.66
C LYS A 245 26.35 -6.97 -1.42
N ARG A 246 25.09 -6.55 -1.23
CA ARG A 246 24.18 -7.03 -0.19
C ARG A 246 23.18 -8.08 -0.70
N GLY A 247 23.31 -8.52 -1.95
CA GLY A 247 22.35 -9.44 -2.55
C GLY A 247 20.96 -8.84 -2.79
N ILE A 248 20.84 -7.51 -2.84
CA ILE A 248 19.58 -6.80 -3.04
C ILE A 248 19.44 -6.42 -4.51
N TRP A 249 18.38 -6.89 -5.15
CA TRP A 249 18.00 -6.52 -6.51
C TRP A 249 17.15 -5.24 -6.50
N VAL A 250 17.66 -4.19 -7.15
CA VAL A 250 16.98 -2.90 -7.28
C VAL A 250 16.03 -2.96 -8.48
N ILE A 251 14.80 -2.51 -8.30
CA ILE A 251 13.72 -2.59 -9.30
C ILE A 251 13.08 -1.21 -9.42
N GLN A 252 13.03 -0.67 -10.65
CA GLN A 252 12.33 0.57 -10.95
C GLN A 252 10.89 0.26 -11.34
N MET A 253 9.94 0.81 -10.58
CA MET A 253 8.52 0.75 -10.89
C MET A 253 8.10 1.98 -11.71
N PHE A 254 7.22 1.78 -12.69
CA PHE A 254 6.64 2.88 -13.47
C PHE A 254 5.15 2.64 -13.83
N TYR A 255 4.43 3.75 -13.99
CA TYR A 255 3.02 3.80 -14.38
C TYR A 255 2.86 4.08 -15.88
N ASN A 256 1.67 3.82 -16.42
CA ASN A 256 1.39 3.98 -17.85
C ASN A 256 -0.02 4.55 -18.11
N ILE A 257 -0.25 5.29 -19.20
CA ILE A 257 0.76 5.89 -20.10
C ILE A 257 1.05 7.32 -19.66
N ILE A 258 2.27 7.56 -19.20
CA ILE A 258 2.77 8.88 -18.80
C ILE A 258 3.93 9.26 -19.71
N VAL A 259 4.00 10.53 -20.10
CA VAL A 259 5.16 11.14 -20.75
C VAL A 259 5.65 12.34 -19.93
N SER A 260 6.88 12.77 -20.18
CA SER A 260 7.45 13.91 -19.47
C SER A 260 6.75 15.22 -19.85
N LYS A 261 6.77 16.18 -18.93
CA LYS A 261 6.21 17.51 -19.13
C LYS A 261 6.84 18.25 -20.33
N PRO A 262 8.17 18.33 -20.49
CA PRO A 262 8.78 18.94 -21.67
C PRO A 262 8.40 18.26 -22.99
N PHE A 263 8.29 16.93 -23.00
CA PHE A 263 7.80 16.19 -24.17
C PHE A 263 6.34 16.55 -24.47
N ALA A 264 5.50 16.58 -23.43
CA ALA A 264 4.09 16.92 -23.54
C ALA A 264 3.89 18.36 -24.08
N GLU A 265 4.63 19.32 -23.54
CA GLU A 265 4.62 20.73 -23.97
C GLU A 265 5.09 20.89 -25.42
N HIS A 266 6.18 20.20 -25.81
CA HIS A 266 6.70 20.24 -27.18
C HIS A 266 5.65 19.80 -28.22
N TYR A 267 4.88 18.76 -27.91
CA TYR A 267 3.86 18.22 -28.82
C TYR A 267 2.45 18.78 -28.56
N GLY A 268 2.26 19.68 -27.60
CA GLY A 268 0.94 20.22 -27.25
C GLY A 268 -0.06 19.18 -26.73
N ILE A 269 0.43 18.17 -26.02
CA ILE A 269 -0.38 17.08 -25.43
C ILE A 269 -0.34 17.13 -23.90
N LYS A 270 -1.23 16.38 -23.23
CA LYS A 270 -1.14 16.16 -21.77
C LYS A 270 -0.04 15.15 -21.44
N THR A 271 0.57 15.27 -20.25
CA THR A 271 1.53 14.27 -19.74
C THR A 271 0.89 12.89 -19.59
N GLN A 272 -0.33 12.86 -19.05
CA GLN A 272 -1.15 11.66 -18.93
C GLN A 272 -2.62 11.97 -19.18
N ASP A 273 -3.34 11.00 -19.75
CA ASP A 273 -4.79 11.05 -19.97
C ASP A 273 -5.28 9.61 -20.15
N ARG A 274 -6.08 9.12 -19.19
CA ARG A 274 -6.53 7.73 -19.18
C ARG A 274 -7.22 7.31 -20.46
N ASN A 275 -8.01 8.20 -21.04
CA ASN A 275 -8.84 7.88 -22.20
C ASN A 275 -8.17 8.26 -23.53
N ARG A 276 -6.89 8.68 -23.51
CA ARG A 276 -6.11 8.93 -24.73
C ARG A 276 -5.71 7.58 -25.36
N PRO A 277 -5.98 7.36 -26.65
CA PRO A 277 -5.55 6.14 -27.32
C PRO A 277 -4.03 6.06 -27.44
N ILE A 278 -3.51 4.84 -27.57
CA ILE A 278 -2.10 4.61 -27.92
C ILE A 278 -1.81 5.22 -29.30
N THR A 279 -0.79 6.06 -29.38
CA THR A 279 -0.32 6.65 -30.64
C THR A 279 1.10 6.16 -30.96
N PRO A 280 1.51 6.13 -32.25
CA PRO A 280 2.87 5.77 -32.62
C PRO A 280 3.93 6.64 -31.93
N LEU A 281 3.66 7.94 -31.75
CA LEU A 281 4.54 8.88 -31.07
C LEU A 281 4.80 8.48 -29.60
N LEU A 282 3.74 8.17 -28.86
CA LEU A 282 3.86 7.75 -27.45
C LEU A 282 4.60 6.42 -27.35
N SER A 283 4.26 5.47 -28.22
CA SER A 283 4.89 4.15 -28.26
C SER A 283 6.39 4.24 -28.55
N ASP A 284 6.79 5.03 -29.56
CA ASP A 284 8.20 5.20 -29.91
C ASP A 284 9.01 5.84 -28.78
N TYR A 285 8.50 6.93 -28.18
CA TYR A 285 9.14 7.58 -27.03
C TYR A 285 9.32 6.63 -25.84
N THR A 286 8.27 5.90 -25.46
CA THR A 286 8.35 4.99 -24.31
C THR A 286 9.25 3.78 -24.60
N CYS A 287 9.16 3.19 -25.80
CA CYS A 287 10.01 2.08 -26.22
C CYS A 287 11.51 2.47 -26.15
N LYS A 288 11.86 3.63 -26.71
CA LYS A 288 13.24 4.16 -26.65
C LYS A 288 13.68 4.53 -25.24
N SER A 289 12.78 5.07 -24.41
CA SER A 289 13.04 5.34 -22.98
C SER A 289 13.43 4.08 -22.22
N ILE A 290 12.66 2.99 -22.40
CA ILE A 290 12.91 1.69 -21.76
C ILE A 290 14.21 1.08 -22.30
N SER A 291 14.42 1.07 -23.62
CA SER A 291 15.65 0.55 -24.23
C SER A 291 16.91 1.30 -23.75
N ALA A 292 16.85 2.63 -23.67
CA ALA A 292 17.94 3.43 -23.10
C ALA A 292 18.17 3.12 -21.61
N PHE A 293 17.11 2.91 -20.83
CA PHE A 293 17.22 2.58 -19.41
C PHE A 293 17.89 1.22 -19.19
N ILE A 294 17.47 0.19 -19.92
CA ILE A 294 18.07 -1.15 -19.85
C ILE A 294 19.55 -1.12 -20.22
N ARG A 295 19.93 -0.40 -21.28
CA ARG A 295 21.35 -0.25 -21.68
C ARG A 295 22.19 0.42 -20.60
N LYS A 296 21.64 1.45 -19.96
CA LYS A 296 22.36 2.28 -18.99
C LYS A 296 22.43 1.67 -17.60
N TYR A 297 21.39 0.96 -17.18
CA TYR A 297 21.26 0.37 -15.84
C TYR A 297 20.92 -1.13 -15.93
N PRO A 298 21.83 -1.97 -16.47
CA PRO A 298 21.53 -3.34 -16.89
C PRO A 298 21.15 -4.32 -15.77
N ASN A 299 21.42 -3.95 -14.51
CA ASN A 299 21.11 -4.78 -13.34
C ASN A 299 19.84 -4.31 -12.60
N VAL A 300 19.18 -3.26 -13.07
CA VAL A 300 17.94 -2.74 -12.47
C VAL A 300 16.74 -3.42 -13.12
N GLY A 301 15.88 -4.02 -12.30
CA GLY A 301 14.63 -4.64 -12.75
C GLY A 301 13.54 -3.64 -13.11
N LEU A 302 12.47 -4.12 -13.76
CA LEU A 302 11.28 -3.33 -14.07
C LEU A 302 10.03 -3.91 -13.41
N LEU A 303 9.30 -3.05 -12.70
CA LEU A 303 7.94 -3.32 -12.23
C LEU A 303 6.95 -2.46 -13.02
N VAL A 304 6.09 -3.11 -13.79
CA VAL A 304 5.19 -2.45 -14.75
C VAL A 304 3.78 -2.40 -14.20
N CYS A 305 3.22 -1.19 -14.12
CA CYS A 305 1.78 -0.99 -13.95
C CYS A 305 1.15 -0.58 -15.29
N LEU A 306 0.25 -1.41 -15.82
CA LEU A 306 -0.53 -1.08 -17.03
C LEU A 306 -1.72 -0.19 -16.65
N GLY A 307 -1.40 0.98 -16.12
CA GLY A 307 -2.35 1.91 -15.55
C GLY A 307 -1.62 3.00 -14.74
N GLU A 308 -2.30 4.00 -14.19
CA GLU A 308 -3.76 4.16 -14.22
C GLU A 308 -4.25 5.08 -15.35
N ALA A 309 -3.34 5.52 -16.23
CA ALA A 309 -3.64 6.34 -17.39
C ALA A 309 -3.78 5.47 -18.65
N MET A 310 -4.54 4.38 -18.54
CA MET A 310 -4.87 3.46 -19.64
C MET A 310 -6.37 3.16 -19.68
N ALA A 311 -6.94 3.10 -20.88
CA ALA A 311 -8.38 3.12 -21.07
C ALA A 311 -9.05 1.74 -20.96
N THR A 312 -8.49 0.71 -21.62
CA THR A 312 -9.10 -0.62 -21.73
C THR A 312 -8.06 -1.73 -21.70
N TYR A 313 -8.47 -2.94 -21.29
CA TYR A 313 -7.58 -4.10 -21.19
C TYR A 313 -6.93 -4.49 -22.53
N GLU A 314 -7.58 -4.24 -23.66
CA GLU A 314 -6.96 -4.43 -24.98
C GLU A 314 -5.81 -3.45 -25.23
N ASP A 315 -5.95 -2.20 -24.75
CA ASP A 315 -4.89 -1.21 -24.82
C ASP A 315 -3.73 -1.64 -23.88
N ASP A 316 -4.02 -2.21 -22.70
CA ASP A 316 -3.01 -2.76 -21.77
C ASP A 316 -2.17 -3.84 -22.43
N VAL A 317 -2.84 -4.84 -23.03
CA VAL A 317 -2.19 -5.93 -23.77
C VAL A 317 -1.31 -5.35 -24.86
N LYS A 318 -1.85 -4.45 -25.69
CA LYS A 318 -1.13 -3.87 -26.81
C LYS A 318 0.11 -3.10 -26.34
N TRP A 319 -0.04 -2.28 -25.30
CA TRP A 319 1.06 -1.48 -24.78
C TRP A 319 2.18 -2.36 -24.22
N PHE A 320 1.83 -3.41 -23.48
CA PHE A 320 2.82 -4.31 -22.90
C PHE A 320 3.56 -5.12 -23.98
N THR A 321 2.84 -5.68 -24.95
CA THR A 321 3.40 -6.60 -25.95
C THR A 321 4.06 -5.89 -27.14
N GLU A 322 3.60 -4.70 -27.51
CA GLU A 322 4.08 -3.97 -28.70
C GLU A 322 4.95 -2.75 -28.36
N THR A 323 5.01 -2.31 -27.10
CA THR A 323 5.86 -1.17 -26.68
C THR A 323 6.86 -1.54 -25.59
N ILE A 324 6.40 -2.07 -24.46
CA ILE A 324 7.27 -2.32 -23.30
C ILE A 324 8.23 -3.49 -23.55
N ILE A 325 7.72 -4.67 -23.89
CA ILE A 325 8.56 -5.86 -24.15
C ILE A 325 9.56 -5.62 -25.29
N PRO A 326 9.17 -5.02 -26.43
CA PRO A 326 10.12 -4.64 -27.48
C PRO A 326 11.22 -3.71 -26.98
N GLY A 327 10.88 -2.67 -26.21
CA GLY A 327 11.87 -1.76 -25.63
C GLY A 327 12.87 -2.48 -24.70
N VAL A 328 12.40 -3.44 -23.89
CA VAL A 328 13.29 -4.29 -23.07
C VAL A 328 14.21 -5.12 -23.95
N LYS A 329 13.66 -5.82 -24.95
CA LYS A 329 14.45 -6.67 -25.86
C LYS A 329 15.48 -5.90 -26.66
N ASP A 330 15.14 -4.70 -27.13
CA ASP A 330 16.08 -3.83 -27.83
C ASP A 330 17.26 -3.43 -26.93
N GLY A 331 16.98 -3.12 -25.66
CA GLY A 331 18.01 -2.84 -24.67
C GLY A 331 18.91 -4.05 -24.40
N LEU A 332 18.33 -5.24 -24.19
CA LEU A 332 19.08 -6.48 -23.97
C LEU A 332 19.94 -6.86 -25.18
N LYS A 333 19.37 -6.75 -26.39
CA LYS A 333 20.07 -7.01 -27.65
C LYS A 333 21.26 -6.08 -27.84
N ALA A 334 21.10 -4.79 -27.52
CA ALA A 334 22.20 -3.82 -27.60
C ALA A 334 23.33 -4.11 -26.60
N LEU A 335 23.03 -4.77 -25.48
CA LEU A 335 24.02 -5.25 -24.51
C LEU A 335 24.61 -6.63 -24.85
N GLY A 336 24.14 -7.29 -25.91
CA GLY A 336 24.51 -8.66 -26.24
C GLY A 336 24.05 -9.70 -25.21
N ARG A 337 23.06 -9.37 -24.38
CA ARG A 337 22.50 -10.30 -23.38
C ARG A 337 21.53 -11.26 -24.05
N THR A 338 21.73 -12.55 -23.79
CA THR A 338 20.88 -13.64 -24.26
C THR A 338 19.99 -14.22 -23.15
N ASP A 339 20.24 -13.83 -21.90
CA ASP A 339 19.37 -14.16 -20.79
C ASP A 339 18.14 -13.23 -20.76
N GLU A 340 17.00 -13.75 -20.32
CA GLU A 340 15.78 -12.97 -20.10
C GLU A 340 15.64 -12.64 -18.61
N PRO A 341 16.12 -11.49 -18.11
CA PRO A 341 15.90 -11.08 -16.73
C PRO A 341 14.40 -10.88 -16.45
N PRO A 342 13.92 -11.10 -15.21
CA PRO A 342 12.49 -11.03 -14.94
C PRO A 342 11.90 -9.63 -15.14
N ILE A 343 10.71 -9.56 -15.77
CA ILE A 343 9.85 -8.37 -15.78
C ILE A 343 8.67 -8.66 -14.84
N ILE A 344 8.40 -7.74 -13.91
CA ILE A 344 7.30 -7.89 -12.96
C ILE A 344 6.08 -7.10 -13.47
N LEU A 345 4.95 -7.76 -13.64
CA LEU A 345 3.68 -7.16 -14.05
C LEU A 345 2.72 -7.05 -12.86
N ARG A 346 2.23 -5.84 -12.58
CA ARG A 346 1.15 -5.65 -11.59
C ARG A 346 -0.19 -6.06 -12.19
N ALA A 347 -1.02 -6.73 -11.40
CA ALA A 347 -2.42 -7.00 -11.72
C ALA A 347 -3.38 -5.84 -11.38
N HIS A 348 -2.82 -4.67 -11.03
CA HIS A 348 -3.58 -3.47 -10.69
C HIS A 348 -4.13 -2.82 -11.97
N ASP A 349 -5.43 -2.48 -11.96
CA ASP A 349 -6.13 -1.77 -13.05
C ASP A 349 -6.07 -2.46 -14.44
N THR A 350 -5.80 -3.78 -14.48
CA THR A 350 -5.68 -4.53 -15.74
C THR A 350 -6.22 -5.96 -15.61
N ASP A 351 -6.58 -6.58 -16.74
CA ASP A 351 -6.81 -8.04 -16.83
C ASP A 351 -5.46 -8.74 -16.98
N CYS A 352 -4.82 -9.01 -15.84
CA CYS A 352 -3.48 -9.57 -15.81
C CYS A 352 -3.39 -10.93 -16.52
N LYS A 353 -4.45 -11.74 -16.46
CA LYS A 353 -4.50 -13.03 -17.16
C LYS A 353 -4.44 -12.82 -18.68
N MET A 354 -5.28 -11.93 -19.21
CA MET A 354 -5.29 -11.59 -20.63
C MET A 354 -3.91 -11.07 -21.11
N VAL A 355 -3.25 -10.23 -20.29
CA VAL A 355 -1.91 -9.72 -20.60
C VAL A 355 -0.88 -10.86 -20.61
N MET A 356 -0.86 -11.70 -19.58
CA MET A 356 0.09 -12.81 -19.45
C MET A 356 -0.03 -13.82 -20.59
N GLU A 357 -1.25 -14.18 -21.01
CA GLU A 357 -1.49 -15.08 -22.15
C GLU A 357 -0.84 -14.58 -23.45
N LYS A 358 -0.80 -13.26 -23.66
CA LYS A 358 -0.21 -12.64 -24.86
C LYS A 358 1.27 -12.30 -24.71
N ALA A 359 1.73 -12.07 -23.48
CA ALA A 359 3.11 -11.68 -23.20
C ALA A 359 4.07 -12.88 -23.09
N LEU A 360 3.65 -14.00 -22.49
CA LEU A 360 4.48 -15.20 -22.30
C LEU A 360 5.08 -15.77 -23.61
N PRO A 361 4.37 -15.76 -24.76
CA PRO A 361 4.97 -16.12 -26.05
C PRO A 361 6.16 -15.21 -26.44
N LEU A 362 6.13 -13.94 -26.03
CA LEU A 362 7.12 -12.93 -26.37
C LEU A 362 8.25 -12.85 -25.35
N TYR A 363 8.00 -13.07 -24.06
CA TYR A 363 8.99 -12.99 -23.00
C TYR A 363 8.68 -14.05 -21.94
N LYS A 364 9.61 -14.96 -21.65
CA LYS A 364 9.35 -16.14 -20.81
C LYS A 364 9.43 -15.84 -19.33
N ASN A 365 10.36 -14.97 -18.94
CA ASN A 365 10.61 -14.67 -17.53
C ASN A 365 9.73 -13.51 -17.04
N LEU A 366 8.45 -13.80 -16.79
CA LEU A 366 7.47 -12.83 -16.30
C LEU A 366 7.02 -13.20 -14.88
N TYR A 367 7.10 -12.25 -13.97
CA TYR A 367 6.59 -12.34 -12.60
C TYR A 367 5.31 -11.52 -12.48
N THR A 368 4.46 -11.85 -11.51
CA THR A 368 3.20 -11.13 -11.27
C THR A 368 3.18 -10.54 -9.85
N MET A 369 2.47 -9.43 -9.67
CA MET A 369 2.29 -8.79 -8.37
C MET A 369 0.83 -8.36 -8.18
N HIS A 370 0.22 -8.72 -7.05
CA HIS A 370 -1.14 -8.29 -6.70
C HIS A 370 -1.26 -7.86 -5.24
N LYS A 371 -2.24 -7.00 -4.94
CA LYS A 371 -2.43 -6.38 -3.61
C LYS A 371 -2.99 -7.43 -2.63
N TYR A 372 -2.37 -7.62 -1.46
CA TYR A 372 -2.79 -8.64 -0.49
C TYR A 372 -4.22 -8.43 0.05
N ASN A 373 -4.53 -7.25 0.59
CA ASN A 373 -5.87 -6.86 1.06
C ASN A 373 -6.29 -5.52 0.46
N GLY A 374 -6.00 -5.33 -0.84
CA GLY A 374 -6.10 -4.01 -1.45
C GLY A 374 -5.02 -3.05 -0.92
N GLU A 375 -5.37 -1.80 -0.61
CA GLU A 375 -4.50 -0.73 -0.12
C GLU A 375 -4.47 -0.62 1.42
N SER A 376 -4.91 -1.68 2.10
CA SER A 376 -4.98 -1.78 3.56
C SER A 376 -4.42 -3.11 4.05
N LEU A 377 -4.34 -3.29 5.38
CA LEU A 377 -4.12 -4.57 6.02
C LEU A 377 -5.34 -4.91 6.87
N THR A 378 -6.12 -5.92 6.48
CA THR A 378 -7.46 -6.15 7.05
C THR A 378 -7.64 -7.55 7.64
N THR A 379 -6.91 -8.54 7.15
CA THR A 379 -7.13 -9.93 7.57
C THR A 379 -5.90 -10.81 7.38
N TYR A 380 -5.84 -11.88 8.15
CA TYR A 380 -5.02 -13.07 7.89
C TYR A 380 -5.89 -14.27 7.42
N GLU A 381 -7.18 -14.03 7.15
CA GLU A 381 -8.15 -14.97 6.61
C GLU A 381 -8.77 -14.40 5.32
N PRO A 382 -7.97 -14.13 4.27
CA PRO A 382 -8.51 -13.65 3.00
C PRO A 382 -9.31 -14.74 2.29
N ARG A 383 -10.26 -14.35 1.44
CA ARG A 383 -11.11 -15.28 0.69
C ARG A 383 -11.68 -14.64 -0.58
N GLY A 384 -12.70 -15.27 -1.16
CA GLY A 384 -13.55 -14.65 -2.16
C GLY A 384 -12.87 -14.40 -3.51
N PRO A 385 -13.41 -13.47 -4.32
CA PRO A 385 -12.96 -13.23 -5.69
C PRO A 385 -11.53 -12.71 -5.77
N TRP A 386 -11.04 -11.91 -4.83
CA TRP A 386 -9.65 -11.41 -4.91
C TRP A 386 -8.63 -12.50 -4.64
N SER A 387 -8.88 -13.39 -3.67
CA SER A 387 -8.02 -14.57 -3.50
C SER A 387 -8.07 -15.52 -4.69
N GLN A 388 -9.17 -15.54 -5.47
CA GLN A 388 -9.20 -16.27 -6.74
C GLN A 388 -8.24 -15.66 -7.77
N ILE A 389 -8.19 -14.33 -7.91
CA ILE A 389 -7.21 -13.65 -8.78
C ILE A 389 -5.79 -14.05 -8.39
N HIS A 390 -5.45 -14.03 -7.10
CA HIS A 390 -4.13 -14.47 -6.62
C HIS A 390 -3.81 -15.91 -7.03
N ARG A 391 -4.73 -16.86 -6.80
CA ARG A 391 -4.52 -18.27 -7.17
C ARG A 391 -4.35 -18.45 -8.68
N GLU A 392 -5.13 -17.74 -9.49
CA GLU A 392 -5.00 -17.79 -10.96
C GLU A 392 -3.62 -17.31 -11.41
N LEU A 393 -3.11 -16.21 -10.83
CA LEU A 393 -1.77 -15.68 -11.14
C LEU A 393 -0.64 -16.59 -10.61
N SER A 394 -0.79 -17.14 -9.40
CA SER A 394 0.14 -18.12 -8.84
C SER A 394 0.22 -19.40 -9.68
N SER A 395 -0.92 -19.87 -10.22
CA SER A 395 -0.99 -21.09 -11.02
C SER A 395 -0.20 -21.06 -12.33
N LEU A 396 0.31 -19.89 -12.74
CA LEU A 396 1.21 -19.74 -13.89
C LEU A 396 2.58 -20.42 -13.69
N GLY A 397 2.91 -20.87 -12.47
CA GLY A 397 4.15 -21.60 -12.18
C GLY A 397 5.40 -20.73 -12.20
N SER A 398 5.24 -19.42 -12.00
CA SER A 398 6.31 -18.42 -11.90
C SER A 398 6.33 -17.79 -10.51
N VAL A 399 7.02 -16.66 -10.33
CA VAL A 399 6.97 -15.88 -9.08
C VAL A 399 5.70 -15.03 -9.05
N HIS A 400 4.87 -15.24 -8.02
CA HIS A 400 3.72 -14.41 -7.69
C HIS A 400 3.98 -13.69 -6.36
N ILE A 401 3.94 -12.35 -6.42
CA ILE A 401 4.34 -11.46 -5.34
C ILE A 401 3.09 -10.85 -4.69
N ASP A 402 2.89 -11.13 -3.41
CA ASP A 402 1.89 -10.43 -2.61
C ASP A 402 2.42 -9.05 -2.19
N ASN A 403 1.67 -8.01 -2.52
CA ASN A 403 1.98 -6.63 -2.23
C ASN A 403 1.15 -6.14 -1.05
N VAL A 404 1.80 -5.98 0.11
CA VAL A 404 1.23 -5.31 1.28
C VAL A 404 1.31 -3.81 1.02
N HIS A 405 0.20 -3.24 0.54
CA HIS A 405 0.20 -2.01 -0.23
C HIS A 405 -0.42 -0.84 0.55
N ILE A 406 0.27 0.31 0.58
CA ILE A 406 -0.17 1.62 1.10
C ILE A 406 -0.52 1.68 2.60
N LEU A 407 -1.32 0.76 3.12
CA LEU A 407 -1.74 0.66 4.52
C LEU A 407 -2.61 1.83 4.98
N ALA A 408 -3.59 2.22 4.15
CA ALA A 408 -4.49 3.34 4.37
C ALA A 408 -5.20 3.29 5.74
N ASN A 409 -5.54 2.09 6.22
CA ASN A 409 -6.20 1.90 7.49
C ASN A 409 -5.27 1.95 8.71
N LEU A 410 -3.94 1.92 8.52
CA LEU A 410 -2.97 1.97 9.62
C LEU A 410 -2.38 3.37 9.81
N GLU A 411 -2.53 4.29 8.85
CA GLU A 411 -1.97 5.63 8.96
C GLU A 411 -2.63 6.46 10.10
N PRO A 412 -1.87 7.07 11.04
CA PRO A 412 -0.41 7.15 11.09
C PRO A 412 0.27 6.40 12.26
N PHE A 413 -0.51 5.74 13.12
CA PHE A 413 -0.04 5.17 14.38
C PHE A 413 0.91 3.98 14.14
N ARG A 414 1.79 3.71 15.11
CA ARG A 414 2.68 2.55 15.07
C ARG A 414 1.90 1.25 14.94
N TYR A 415 2.33 0.39 14.02
CA TYR A 415 1.82 -0.97 13.85
C TYR A 415 2.97 -1.94 13.61
N GLY A 416 2.92 -3.11 14.22
CA GLY A 416 3.96 -4.12 14.07
C GLY A 416 3.65 -5.41 14.82
N SER A 417 2.40 -5.89 14.75
CA SER A 417 1.94 -7.12 15.41
C SER A 417 2.59 -8.34 14.77
N PRO A 418 3.52 -9.05 15.45
CA PRO A 418 4.18 -10.20 14.84
C PRO A 418 3.22 -11.37 14.59
N ASP A 419 2.25 -11.61 15.49
CA ASP A 419 1.22 -12.64 15.32
C ASP A 419 0.37 -12.41 14.06
N PHE A 420 -0.13 -11.19 13.86
CA PHE A 420 -0.95 -10.86 12.69
C PHE A 420 -0.14 -11.04 11.41
N ILE A 421 1.10 -10.55 11.39
CA ILE A 421 1.99 -10.63 10.23
C ILE A 421 2.36 -12.08 9.91
N GLN A 422 2.67 -12.90 10.91
CA GLN A 422 2.93 -14.32 10.72
C GLN A 422 1.74 -15.02 10.06
N LYS A 423 0.54 -14.84 10.62
CA LYS A 423 -0.69 -15.43 10.08
C LYS A 423 -0.98 -14.92 8.67
N SER A 424 -0.72 -13.64 8.39
CA SER A 424 -0.86 -13.07 7.05
C SER A 424 0.06 -13.76 6.05
N VAL A 425 1.36 -13.90 6.33
CA VAL A 425 2.30 -14.60 5.43
C VAL A 425 1.91 -16.06 5.23
N GLN A 426 1.47 -16.75 6.28
CA GLN A 426 0.93 -18.10 6.13
C GLN A 426 -0.30 -18.14 5.22
N ALA A 427 -1.15 -17.11 5.23
CA ALA A 427 -2.28 -17.01 4.31
C ALA A 427 -1.86 -16.64 2.88
N MET A 428 -0.80 -15.85 2.71
CA MET A 428 -0.19 -15.60 1.39
C MET A 428 0.21 -16.92 0.72
N HIS A 429 0.85 -17.82 1.48
CA HIS A 429 1.15 -19.17 0.99
C HIS A 429 -0.11 -20.02 0.80
N ARG A 430 -0.92 -20.21 1.85
CA ARG A 430 -2.00 -21.21 1.87
C ARG A 430 -3.23 -20.84 1.03
N VAL A 431 -3.55 -19.55 0.92
CA VAL A 431 -4.79 -19.07 0.26
C VAL A 431 -4.49 -18.46 -1.10
N HIS A 432 -3.45 -17.64 -1.20
CA HIS A 432 -3.08 -16.93 -2.43
C HIS A 432 -2.09 -17.72 -3.30
N GLY A 433 -1.31 -18.63 -2.71
CA GLY A 433 -0.23 -19.34 -3.41
C GLY A 433 0.96 -18.43 -3.76
N ALA A 434 1.13 -17.30 -3.06
CA ALA A 434 2.23 -16.40 -3.30
C ALA A 434 3.56 -17.01 -2.80
N ASN A 435 4.64 -16.70 -3.51
CA ASN A 435 6.01 -17.10 -3.19
C ASN A 435 6.98 -15.90 -3.22
N GLY A 436 6.44 -14.67 -3.23
CA GLY A 436 7.19 -13.44 -3.05
C GLY A 436 6.42 -12.41 -2.22
N LEU A 437 7.15 -11.50 -1.58
CA LEU A 437 6.63 -10.39 -0.79
C LEU A 437 7.18 -9.05 -1.29
N HIS A 438 6.26 -8.10 -1.48
CA HIS A 438 6.54 -6.69 -1.67
C HIS A 438 5.88 -5.88 -0.54
N LEU A 439 6.66 -5.05 0.15
CA LEU A 439 6.25 -4.39 1.38
C LEU A 439 6.28 -2.86 1.27
N TYR A 440 5.14 -2.20 1.48
CA TYR A 440 5.11 -0.75 1.69
C TYR A 440 5.64 -0.37 3.09
N PRO A 441 6.12 0.87 3.29
CA PRO A 441 6.33 1.38 4.63
C PRO A 441 5.04 1.31 5.46
N GLN A 442 5.17 1.10 6.78
CA GLN A 442 4.03 0.86 7.66
C GLN A 442 2.96 1.96 7.60
N ALA A 443 3.41 3.21 7.46
CA ALA A 443 2.59 4.38 7.22
C ALA A 443 3.46 5.47 6.56
N SER A 444 2.84 6.56 6.10
CA SER A 444 3.55 7.72 5.53
C SER A 444 4.33 7.44 4.25
N TYR A 445 3.85 6.53 3.40
CA TYR A 445 4.48 6.21 2.10
C TYR A 445 4.75 7.48 1.27
N TRP A 446 3.79 8.41 1.23
CA TRP A 446 3.87 9.62 0.43
C TRP A 446 4.83 10.68 1.00
N ASP A 447 5.34 10.52 2.24
CA ASP A 447 6.23 11.48 2.91
C ASP A 447 7.58 10.85 3.34
N TRP A 448 8.04 9.85 2.59
CA TRP A 448 9.36 9.24 2.81
C TRP A 448 10.47 10.32 2.85
N PRO A 449 11.43 10.26 3.81
CA PRO A 449 11.74 9.16 4.72
C PRO A 449 11.14 9.30 6.13
N TYR A 450 10.17 10.20 6.32
CA TYR A 450 9.72 10.61 7.64
C TYR A 450 8.34 10.03 7.99
N THR A 451 8.13 9.87 9.30
CA THR A 451 6.82 9.50 9.86
C THR A 451 5.98 10.76 10.05
N ALA A 452 4.69 10.59 10.34
CA ALA A 452 3.79 11.68 10.69
C ALA A 452 3.95 12.17 12.16
N ASP A 453 4.85 11.59 12.95
CA ASP A 453 5.10 12.00 14.33
C ASP A 453 5.57 13.46 14.36
N LYS A 454 4.99 14.25 15.27
CA LYS A 454 5.40 15.63 15.56
C LYS A 454 6.36 15.62 16.74
N LEU A 455 7.63 15.90 16.49
CA LEU A 455 8.66 16.00 17.53
C LEU A 455 8.88 17.48 17.92
N PRO A 456 9.48 17.73 19.11
CA PRO A 456 9.91 19.07 19.50
C PRO A 456 10.79 19.73 18.44
N GLU A 457 10.76 21.07 18.39
CA GLU A 457 11.62 21.89 17.51
C GLU A 457 11.48 21.64 16.00
N GLY A 458 10.46 20.87 15.58
CA GLY A 458 10.23 20.55 14.17
C GLY A 458 11.10 19.41 13.64
N GLU A 459 11.79 18.67 14.51
CA GLU A 459 12.49 17.43 14.13
C GLU A 459 11.50 16.43 13.48
N ARG A 460 11.99 15.65 12.52
CA ARG A 460 11.19 14.62 11.84
C ARG A 460 11.77 13.24 12.16
N LEU A 461 10.92 12.33 12.62
CA LEU A 461 11.31 10.95 12.93
C LEU A 461 11.42 10.13 11.65
N LEU A 462 12.54 9.42 11.46
CA LEU A 462 12.74 8.53 10.31
C LEU A 462 11.87 7.26 10.42
N GLN A 463 11.26 6.85 9.31
CA GLN A 463 10.47 5.61 9.24
C GLN A 463 11.32 4.38 9.61
N ILE A 464 12.57 4.30 9.14
CA ILE A 464 13.48 3.18 9.44
C ILE A 464 13.83 3.06 10.93
N ASN A 465 13.71 4.16 11.69
CA ASN A 465 13.96 4.15 13.13
C ASN A 465 12.70 3.74 13.91
N ARG A 466 11.52 4.23 13.48
CA ARG A 466 10.23 3.95 14.13
C ARG A 466 9.72 2.54 13.82
N ASP A 467 9.75 2.18 12.54
CA ASP A 467 9.05 1.02 11.98
C ASP A 467 9.97 -0.20 11.83
N TRP A 468 11.06 -0.27 12.59
CA TRP A 468 12.01 -1.39 12.54
C TRP A 468 11.33 -2.75 12.76
N ILE A 469 10.36 -2.82 13.68
CA ILE A 469 9.62 -4.05 13.99
C ILE A 469 8.82 -4.53 12.78
N TRP A 470 8.24 -3.60 12.01
CA TRP A 470 7.49 -3.89 10.79
C TRP A 470 8.37 -4.58 9.74
N TYR A 471 9.49 -3.96 9.37
CA TYR A 471 10.40 -4.56 8.38
C TYR A 471 10.96 -5.89 8.88
N LYS A 472 11.33 -5.98 10.16
CA LYS A 472 11.88 -7.19 10.75
C LYS A 472 10.89 -8.34 10.78
N SER A 473 9.63 -8.10 11.14
CA SER A 473 8.61 -9.16 11.19
C SER A 473 8.29 -9.70 9.81
N TRP A 474 8.08 -8.82 8.83
CA TRP A 474 7.81 -9.25 7.45
C TRP A 474 9.00 -10.00 6.85
N GLY A 475 10.23 -9.54 7.06
CA GLY A 475 11.44 -10.26 6.63
C GLY A 475 11.56 -11.64 7.28
N ARG A 476 11.33 -11.74 8.61
CA ARG A 476 11.40 -13.00 9.36
C ARG A 476 10.39 -14.04 8.87
N TYR A 477 9.15 -13.63 8.61
CA TYR A 477 8.09 -14.56 8.20
C TYR A 477 8.10 -14.84 6.70
N ALA A 478 8.56 -13.91 5.85
CA ALA A 478 8.82 -14.21 4.44
C ALA A 478 10.01 -15.15 4.25
N TRP A 479 10.99 -15.14 5.18
CA TRP A 479 12.03 -16.16 5.22
C TRP A 479 11.44 -17.53 5.61
N LYS A 480 10.65 -17.58 6.69
CA LYS A 480 9.99 -18.80 7.16
C LYS A 480 8.73 -18.47 7.94
N ALA A 481 7.57 -18.83 7.42
CA ALA A 481 6.26 -18.49 7.96
C ALA A 481 5.89 -19.40 9.14
N ASP A 482 6.12 -20.71 8.99
CA ASP A 482 5.77 -21.71 9.99
C ASP A 482 6.87 -21.84 11.07
N ARG A 483 6.80 -20.91 12.03
CA ARG A 483 7.61 -20.89 13.25
C ARG A 483 6.73 -21.16 14.47
N PRO A 484 7.16 -22.00 15.43
CA PRO A 484 6.36 -22.28 16.63
C PRO A 484 6.05 -20.99 17.39
N ARG A 485 4.76 -20.73 17.62
CA ARG A 485 4.29 -19.48 18.23
C ARG A 485 4.97 -19.14 19.55
N HIS A 486 5.21 -20.13 20.41
CA HIS A 486 5.84 -19.92 21.71
C HIS A 486 7.31 -19.45 21.60
N GLU A 487 8.05 -19.90 20.57
CA GLU A 487 9.41 -19.44 20.28
C GLU A 487 9.40 -18.01 19.73
N GLU A 488 8.41 -17.69 18.89
CA GLU A 488 8.22 -16.32 18.39
C GLU A 488 7.89 -15.34 19.51
N GLU A 489 7.06 -15.72 20.47
CA GLU A 489 6.78 -14.90 21.66
C GLU A 489 8.03 -14.60 22.47
N VAL A 490 8.91 -15.60 22.66
CA VAL A 490 10.20 -15.43 23.35
C VAL A 490 11.08 -14.49 22.54
N TYR A 491 11.28 -14.78 21.26
CA TYR A 491 12.08 -13.99 20.34
C TYR A 491 11.68 -12.51 20.37
N TRP A 492 10.41 -12.20 20.11
CA TRP A 492 9.94 -10.81 20.05
C TRP A 492 9.93 -10.12 21.41
N SER A 493 9.64 -10.86 22.49
CA SER A 493 9.77 -10.33 23.85
C SER A 493 11.21 -9.90 24.15
N ASP A 494 12.20 -10.68 23.70
CA ASP A 494 13.62 -10.36 23.90
C ASP A 494 14.07 -9.22 22.99
N GLN A 495 13.64 -9.18 21.73
CA GLN A 495 13.92 -8.06 20.82
C GLN A 495 13.40 -6.73 21.40
N LEU A 496 12.14 -6.68 21.84
CA LEU A 496 11.54 -5.50 22.47
C LEU A 496 12.16 -5.18 23.84
N GLY A 497 12.45 -6.23 24.62
CA GLY A 497 13.13 -6.14 25.90
C GLY A 497 14.49 -5.48 25.79
N ASN A 498 15.26 -5.82 24.76
CA ASN A 498 16.56 -5.27 24.44
C ASN A 498 16.46 -3.84 23.90
N PHE A 499 15.55 -3.58 22.96
CA PHE A 499 15.34 -2.26 22.36
C PHE A 499 14.97 -1.20 23.42
N TYR A 500 14.09 -1.54 24.37
CA TYR A 500 13.67 -0.63 25.43
C TYR A 500 14.46 -0.79 26.75
N GLY A 501 15.41 -1.72 26.80
CA GLY A 501 16.21 -2.00 28.00
C GLY A 501 15.39 -2.43 29.21
N CYS A 502 14.32 -3.19 28.99
CA CYS A 502 13.35 -3.60 30.02
C CYS A 502 13.34 -5.12 30.31
N GLY A 503 14.20 -5.90 29.64
CA GLY A 503 14.34 -7.35 29.84
C GLY A 503 13.01 -8.07 29.60
N LYS A 504 12.62 -8.97 30.52
CA LYS A 504 11.36 -9.75 30.43
C LYS A 504 10.08 -8.93 30.30
N ALA A 505 10.12 -7.63 30.58
CA ALA A 505 8.97 -6.75 30.36
C ALA A 505 8.69 -6.47 28.88
N GLY A 506 9.60 -6.84 27.97
CA GLY A 506 9.37 -6.80 26.53
C GLY A 506 8.15 -7.62 26.11
N ARG A 507 7.80 -8.68 26.87
CA ARG A 507 6.55 -9.44 26.67
C ARG A 507 5.29 -8.59 26.81
N ASP A 508 5.27 -7.66 27.77
CA ASP A 508 4.13 -6.76 27.95
C ASP A 508 4.04 -5.72 26.81
N ILE A 509 5.17 -5.39 26.16
CA ILE A 509 5.20 -4.54 24.96
C ILE A 509 4.72 -5.32 23.73
N LEU A 510 5.11 -6.59 23.61
CA LEU A 510 4.63 -7.50 22.55
C LEU A 510 3.11 -7.63 22.61
N GLU A 511 2.57 -7.91 23.80
CA GLU A 511 1.12 -7.97 24.03
C GLU A 511 0.43 -6.66 23.62
N ALA A 512 1.03 -5.50 23.93
CA ALA A 512 0.46 -4.22 23.52
C ALA A 512 0.38 -4.07 21.99
N TYR A 513 1.42 -4.46 21.26
CA TYR A 513 1.43 -4.45 19.79
C TYR A 513 0.41 -5.43 19.20
N GLU A 514 0.33 -6.65 19.71
CA GLU A 514 -0.55 -7.68 19.16
C GLU A 514 -2.02 -7.38 19.43
N GLN A 515 -2.35 -6.89 20.63
CA GLN A 515 -3.71 -6.47 20.95
C GLN A 515 -4.11 -5.23 20.13
N ALA A 516 -3.27 -4.19 20.08
CA ALA A 516 -3.59 -3.00 19.27
C ALA A 516 -3.65 -3.32 17.77
N GLY A 517 -2.84 -4.27 17.31
CA GLY A 517 -2.75 -4.72 15.93
C GLY A 517 -4.02 -5.36 15.36
N GLU A 518 -4.99 -5.73 16.21
CA GLU A 518 -6.28 -6.26 15.79
C GLU A 518 -7.37 -5.17 15.61
N ILE A 519 -7.17 -3.98 16.17
CA ILE A 519 -8.22 -2.95 16.25
C ILE A 519 -8.57 -2.41 14.87
N SER A 520 -7.58 -1.84 14.15
CA SER A 520 -7.84 -1.23 12.85
C SER A 520 -8.24 -2.26 11.78
N PRO A 521 -7.55 -3.42 11.64
CA PRO A 521 -7.94 -4.43 10.66
C PRO A 521 -9.39 -4.91 10.82
N LYS A 522 -9.81 -5.27 12.05
CA LYS A 522 -11.19 -5.74 12.32
C LYS A 522 -12.23 -4.65 12.06
N LEU A 523 -12.01 -3.44 12.55
CA LEU A 523 -12.95 -2.35 12.34
C LEU A 523 -13.03 -1.93 10.86
N THR A 524 -11.91 -1.98 10.13
CA THR A 524 -11.88 -1.64 8.70
C THR A 524 -12.69 -2.64 7.89
N ARG A 525 -12.42 -3.94 7.99
CA ARG A 525 -13.13 -4.95 7.19
C ARG A 525 -14.64 -5.01 7.45
N ARG A 526 -15.08 -4.53 8.60
CA ARG A 526 -16.47 -4.61 9.02
C ARG A 526 -17.30 -3.36 8.74
N PHE A 527 -16.66 -2.19 8.69
CA PHE A 527 -17.35 -0.90 8.62
C PHE A 527 -16.85 0.05 7.53
N ALA A 528 -15.63 -0.13 7.00
CA ALA A 528 -15.08 0.80 6.02
C ALA A 528 -15.89 0.79 4.71
N ILE A 529 -15.81 1.90 3.99
CA ILE A 529 -16.37 2.04 2.65
C ILE A 529 -15.47 1.35 1.62
N THR A 530 -14.15 1.45 1.81
CA THR A 530 -13.16 0.88 0.90
C THR A 530 -11.88 0.53 1.65
N GLU A 531 -11.10 -0.39 1.10
CA GLU A 531 -9.72 -0.65 1.52
C GLU A 531 -8.70 0.36 0.95
N GLY A 532 -9.12 1.14 -0.05
CA GLY A 532 -8.32 2.15 -0.73
C GLY A 532 -7.99 3.36 0.14
N ASN A 533 -6.87 4.05 -0.15
CA ASN A 533 -6.49 5.33 0.48
C ASN A 533 -7.43 6.50 0.17
N ARG A 534 -8.46 6.27 -0.65
CA ARG A 534 -9.69 7.09 -0.67
C ARG A 534 -10.29 7.24 0.73
N GLN A 535 -10.07 6.27 1.62
CA GLN A 535 -10.45 6.31 3.03
C GLN A 535 -9.25 6.42 3.98
N THR A 536 -9.30 7.38 4.90
CA THR A 536 -8.41 7.47 6.06
C THR A 536 -9.14 6.96 7.29
N PHE A 537 -9.10 5.65 7.54
CA PHE A 537 -9.97 5.00 8.53
C PHE A 537 -9.81 5.59 9.95
N LEU A 538 -8.57 5.85 10.38
CA LEU A 538 -8.26 6.31 11.74
C LEU A 538 -8.64 7.77 12.02
N LEU A 539 -9.10 8.55 11.03
CA LEU A 539 -9.76 9.85 11.27
C LEU A 539 -11.19 9.69 11.77
N GLY A 540 -11.80 8.51 11.59
CA GLY A 540 -13.16 8.20 11.96
C GLY A 540 -14.12 8.16 10.76
N MET A 541 -15.41 7.98 11.06
CA MET A 541 -16.49 7.99 10.08
C MET A 541 -17.67 8.84 10.57
N PHE A 542 -18.42 9.40 9.64
CA PHE A 542 -19.71 10.04 9.93
C PHE A 542 -20.81 8.97 10.11
N MET A 543 -21.85 9.29 10.88
CA MET A 543 -23.05 8.47 11.05
C MET A 543 -23.71 8.15 9.70
N SER A 544 -23.74 9.11 8.78
CA SER A 544 -24.25 8.90 7.42
C SER A 544 -23.54 7.77 6.69
N GLN A 545 -22.24 7.59 6.92
CA GLN A 545 -21.43 6.53 6.31
C GLN A 545 -21.69 5.16 6.95
N LEU A 546 -22.18 5.12 8.19
CA LEU A 546 -22.55 3.87 8.87
C LEU A 546 -23.98 3.43 8.54
N VAL A 547 -24.91 4.38 8.43
CA VAL A 547 -26.35 4.10 8.20
C VAL A 547 -26.71 4.06 6.71
N ASN A 548 -25.87 4.63 5.84
CA ASN A 548 -26.07 4.63 4.39
C ASN A 548 -24.71 4.45 3.66
N PRO A 549 -23.99 3.33 3.88
CA PRO A 549 -22.63 3.14 3.35
C PRO A 549 -22.59 3.08 1.82
N TYR A 550 -23.65 2.57 1.16
CA TYR A 550 -23.71 2.47 -0.31
C TYR A 550 -23.71 3.83 -1.01
N LYS A 551 -24.20 4.90 -0.36
CA LYS A 551 -24.09 6.28 -0.85
C LYS A 551 -22.64 6.70 -1.11
N TYR A 552 -21.70 6.17 -0.33
CA TYR A 552 -20.27 6.49 -0.41
C TYR A 552 -19.48 5.53 -1.32
N LYS A 553 -20.19 4.66 -2.06
CA LYS A 553 -19.64 3.69 -3.03
C LYS A 553 -18.70 2.68 -2.37
N ILE A 554 -19.27 1.57 -1.90
CA ILE A 554 -18.48 0.41 -1.44
C ILE A 554 -17.76 -0.21 -2.65
N TYR A 555 -16.45 -0.46 -2.52
CA TYR A 555 -15.68 -1.06 -3.61
C TYR A 555 -16.03 -2.55 -3.81
N PRO A 556 -16.35 -3.01 -5.03
CA PRO A 556 -16.75 -4.39 -5.28
C PRO A 556 -15.67 -5.42 -4.90
N GLY A 557 -16.06 -6.50 -4.24
CA GLY A 557 -15.15 -7.57 -3.81
C GLY A 557 -14.48 -7.32 -2.45
N PHE A 558 -14.56 -6.10 -1.91
CA PHE A 558 -13.93 -5.75 -0.63
C PHE A 558 -14.47 -6.60 0.53
N TYR A 559 -15.78 -6.53 0.81
CA TYR A 559 -16.40 -7.28 1.90
C TYR A 559 -16.43 -8.80 1.65
N GLU A 560 -16.35 -9.21 0.39
CA GLU A 560 -16.30 -10.61 -0.03
C GLU A 560 -14.91 -11.23 0.12
N SER A 561 -13.85 -10.42 0.20
CA SER A 561 -12.46 -10.92 0.14
C SER A 561 -11.57 -10.54 1.33
N CYS A 562 -11.81 -9.40 1.97
CA CYS A 562 -10.90 -8.80 2.95
C CYS A 562 -11.10 -9.24 4.40
N GLY A 563 -11.66 -10.43 4.62
CA GLY A 563 -11.84 -11.01 5.95
C GLY A 563 -12.86 -12.15 5.98
N PRO A 564 -13.21 -12.63 7.19
CA PRO A 564 -14.27 -13.61 7.37
C PRO A 564 -15.60 -13.17 6.71
N GLU A 565 -16.47 -14.13 6.40
CA GLU A 565 -17.86 -13.82 6.06
C GLU A 565 -18.51 -13.07 7.23
N GLY A 566 -19.39 -12.11 6.95
CA GLY A 566 -20.13 -11.41 7.99
C GLY A 566 -20.97 -10.24 7.48
N GLU A 567 -21.64 -9.56 8.40
CA GLU A 567 -22.71 -8.60 8.10
C GLU A 567 -22.30 -7.15 8.35
N LYS A 568 -22.60 -6.25 7.41
CA LYS A 568 -22.53 -4.80 7.62
C LYS A 568 -23.56 -4.41 8.68
N LEU A 569 -23.41 -3.23 9.28
CA LEU A 569 -24.36 -2.76 10.30
C LEU A 569 -25.80 -2.68 9.75
N ILE A 570 -25.97 -2.19 8.53
CA ILE A 570 -27.28 -2.13 7.86
C ILE A 570 -27.91 -3.52 7.64
N GLU A 571 -27.10 -4.51 7.22
CA GLU A 571 -27.54 -5.89 6.98
C GLU A 571 -27.92 -6.57 8.31
N TYR A 572 -27.12 -6.32 9.36
CA TYR A 572 -27.40 -6.81 10.71
C TYR A 572 -28.73 -6.27 11.24
N VAL A 573 -28.96 -4.95 11.18
CA VAL A 573 -30.21 -4.36 11.68
C VAL A 573 -31.41 -4.81 10.83
N GLU A 574 -31.26 -4.88 9.51
CA GLU A 574 -32.31 -5.38 8.63
C GLU A 574 -32.74 -6.80 9.00
N LYS A 575 -31.78 -7.72 9.16
CA LYS A 575 -32.06 -9.11 9.54
C LYS A 575 -32.70 -9.22 10.92
N LYS A 576 -32.23 -8.41 11.88
CA LYS A 576 -32.85 -8.30 13.22
C LYS A 576 -34.34 -7.96 13.12
N TRP A 577 -34.72 -7.00 12.27
CA TRP A 577 -36.12 -6.59 12.08
C TRP A 577 -36.94 -7.58 11.25
N LYS A 578 -36.32 -8.27 10.29
CA LYS A 578 -36.97 -9.34 9.52
C LYS A 578 -37.02 -10.69 10.25
N ASN A 579 -36.46 -10.78 11.45
CA ASN A 579 -36.26 -12.03 12.20
C ASN A 579 -35.50 -13.10 11.39
N GLU A 580 -34.53 -12.67 10.60
CA GLU A 580 -33.64 -13.53 9.83
C GLU A 580 -32.41 -13.94 10.65
N LYS A 581 -31.81 -15.07 10.29
CA LYS A 581 -30.62 -15.59 10.98
C LYS A 581 -29.37 -14.79 10.59
N HIS A 582 -28.60 -14.39 11.60
CA HIS A 582 -27.28 -13.81 11.44
C HIS A 582 -26.22 -14.84 11.02
N ILE A 583 -25.29 -14.46 10.14
CA ILE A 583 -24.23 -15.32 9.59
C ILE A 583 -22.88 -14.61 9.68
N GLY A 584 -21.84 -15.34 10.12
CA GLY A 584 -20.47 -14.87 10.11
C GLY A 584 -20.12 -13.86 11.21
N GLU A 585 -19.13 -13.01 10.94
CA GLU A 585 -18.63 -11.95 11.82
C GLU A 585 -19.63 -10.79 11.92
N LEU A 586 -20.10 -10.51 13.14
CA LEU A 586 -21.15 -9.52 13.39
C LEU A 586 -20.56 -8.17 13.81
N PRO A 587 -21.18 -7.05 13.40
CA PRO A 587 -20.63 -5.72 13.61
C PRO A 587 -20.53 -5.34 15.09
N LEU A 588 -21.54 -5.70 15.91
CA LEU A 588 -21.52 -5.39 17.34
C LEU A 588 -20.47 -6.19 18.10
N ASP A 589 -20.23 -7.45 17.71
CA ASP A 589 -19.19 -8.29 18.30
C ASP A 589 -17.80 -7.74 17.99
N VAL A 590 -17.57 -7.29 16.75
CA VAL A 590 -16.30 -6.66 16.34
C VAL A 590 -16.02 -5.40 17.16
N VAL A 591 -17.04 -4.58 17.44
CA VAL A 591 -16.90 -3.39 18.30
C VAL A 591 -16.52 -3.77 19.73
N VAL A 592 -17.12 -4.82 20.30
CA VAL A 592 -16.78 -5.31 21.64
C VAL A 592 -15.34 -5.80 21.66
N GLN A 593 -14.95 -6.64 20.69
CA GLN A 593 -13.58 -7.15 20.57
C GLN A 593 -12.56 -6.01 20.43
N ALA A 594 -12.83 -4.99 19.61
CA ALA A 594 -11.94 -3.84 19.44
C ALA A 594 -11.72 -3.07 20.76
N LYS A 595 -12.77 -2.89 21.57
CA LYS A 595 -12.64 -2.27 22.91
C LYS A 595 -11.85 -3.16 23.88
N ASP A 596 -12.06 -4.47 23.84
CA ASP A 596 -11.31 -5.43 24.67
C ASP A 596 -9.83 -5.46 24.31
N HIS A 597 -9.51 -5.50 23.01
CA HIS A 597 -8.16 -5.37 22.49
C HIS A 597 -7.50 -4.07 22.97
N ALA A 598 -8.19 -2.94 22.84
CA ALA A 598 -7.69 -1.66 23.32
C ALA A 598 -7.39 -1.64 24.82
N ASN A 599 -8.27 -2.21 25.65
CA ASN A 599 -8.08 -2.27 27.09
C ASN A 599 -6.89 -3.15 27.48
N LYS A 600 -6.73 -4.31 26.84
CA LYS A 600 -5.58 -5.19 27.05
C LYS A 600 -4.28 -4.52 26.62
N ALA A 601 -4.27 -3.85 25.47
CA ALA A 601 -3.10 -3.13 24.98
C ALA A 601 -2.65 -2.03 25.96
N VAL A 602 -3.60 -1.23 26.47
CA VAL A 602 -3.32 -0.21 27.49
C VAL A 602 -2.80 -0.83 28.79
N ALA A 603 -3.43 -1.90 29.27
CA ALA A 603 -2.98 -2.56 30.49
C ALA A 603 -1.54 -3.10 30.36
N ALA A 604 -1.21 -3.68 29.20
CA ALA A 604 0.10 -4.24 28.92
C ALA A 604 1.18 -3.14 28.81
N ILE A 605 0.93 -2.06 28.05
CA ILE A 605 1.91 -0.98 27.90
C ILE A 605 2.18 -0.24 29.22
N GLU A 606 1.17 -0.11 30.10
CA GLU A 606 1.37 0.44 31.46
C GLU A 606 2.27 -0.43 32.32
N LYS A 607 2.12 -1.76 32.23
CA LYS A 607 2.92 -2.71 32.99
C LYS A 607 4.38 -2.67 32.57
N ALA A 608 4.66 -2.48 31.29
CA ALA A 608 6.01 -2.29 30.77
C ALA A 608 6.64 -0.95 31.22
N ALA A 609 5.86 0.13 31.28
CA ALA A 609 6.35 1.51 31.39
C ALA A 609 7.37 1.74 32.53
N LYS A 610 7.16 1.15 33.70
CA LYS A 610 8.04 1.32 34.88
C LYS A 610 9.43 0.69 34.71
N LYS A 611 9.60 -0.21 33.74
CA LYS A 611 10.82 -1.01 33.55
C LYS A 611 11.66 -0.54 32.36
N VAL A 612 11.17 0.43 31.57
CA VAL A 612 11.84 0.96 30.38
C VAL A 612 13.05 1.82 30.77
N LYS A 613 14.22 1.52 30.18
CA LYS A 613 15.49 2.19 30.49
C LYS A 613 16.16 2.83 29.27
N LYS A 614 15.91 2.31 28.06
CA LYS A 614 16.45 2.81 26.78
C LYS A 614 15.30 3.25 25.87
N ASN A 615 15.60 4.13 24.90
CA ASN A 615 14.64 4.62 23.90
C ASN A 615 13.31 5.11 24.54
N LYS A 616 13.42 5.85 25.65
CA LYS A 616 12.26 6.25 26.47
C LYS A 616 11.27 7.12 25.69
N ASP A 617 11.76 8.05 24.89
CA ASP A 617 10.89 8.94 24.11
C ASP A 617 10.11 8.16 23.06
N GLU A 618 10.73 7.16 22.44
CA GLU A 618 10.06 6.26 21.50
C GLU A 618 9.02 5.39 22.21
N PHE A 619 9.33 4.87 23.39
CA PHE A 619 8.36 4.14 24.19
C PHE A 619 7.16 5.02 24.59
N LEU A 620 7.40 6.28 24.95
CA LEU A 620 6.33 7.22 25.31
C LEU A 620 5.41 7.51 24.11
N ARG A 621 5.97 7.61 22.90
CA ARG A 621 5.18 7.73 21.66
C ARG A 621 4.38 6.46 21.38
N LEU A 622 4.99 5.27 21.46
CA LEU A 622 4.26 4.01 21.36
C LEU A 622 3.11 3.94 22.37
N LYS A 623 3.37 4.29 23.63
CA LYS A 623 2.34 4.34 24.68
C LYS A 623 1.21 5.32 24.35
N ASN A 624 1.54 6.48 23.77
CA ASN A 624 0.54 7.43 23.29
C ASN A 624 -0.31 6.83 22.16
N ASP A 625 0.29 6.11 21.21
CA ASP A 625 -0.40 5.45 20.11
C ASP A 625 -1.38 4.38 20.62
N ILE A 626 -0.98 3.61 21.64
CA ILE A 626 -1.88 2.63 22.30
C ILE A 626 -3.08 3.34 22.95
N TYR A 627 -2.89 4.52 23.55
CA TYR A 627 -4.02 5.31 24.03
C TYR A 627 -4.87 5.86 22.89
N CYS A 628 -4.27 6.29 21.78
CA CYS A 628 -5.00 6.76 20.61
C CYS A 628 -5.88 5.65 20.03
N TYR A 629 -5.35 4.43 19.90
CA TYR A 629 -6.13 3.26 19.50
C TYR A 629 -7.29 2.98 20.46
N ARG A 630 -7.10 3.12 21.77
CA ARG A 630 -8.19 2.99 22.75
C ARG A 630 -9.26 4.05 22.53
N GLU A 631 -8.88 5.32 22.48
CA GLU A 631 -9.86 6.39 22.30
C GLU A 631 -10.59 6.26 20.95
N PHE A 632 -9.90 5.81 19.90
CA PHE A 632 -10.52 5.51 18.61
C PHE A 632 -11.53 4.35 18.71
N ALA A 633 -11.16 3.22 19.32
CA ALA A 633 -12.06 2.07 19.49
C ALA A 633 -13.32 2.42 20.30
N TYR A 634 -13.18 3.25 21.34
CA TYR A 634 -14.31 3.73 22.14
C TYR A 634 -15.17 4.74 21.39
N PHE A 635 -14.55 5.73 20.73
CA PHE A 635 -15.23 6.69 19.85
C PHE A 635 -16.07 5.97 18.79
N PHE A 636 -15.44 5.04 18.06
CA PHE A 636 -16.05 4.36 16.94
C PHE A 636 -17.13 3.39 17.42
N GLY A 637 -16.85 2.62 18.48
CA GLY A 637 -17.82 1.70 19.04
C GLY A 637 -19.07 2.36 19.60
N ALA A 638 -18.94 3.52 20.25
CA ALA A 638 -20.09 4.31 20.68
C ALA A 638 -20.86 4.86 19.46
N LYS A 639 -20.16 5.31 18.41
CA LYS A 639 -20.81 5.78 17.17
C LYS A 639 -21.58 4.67 16.45
N VAL A 640 -21.04 3.45 16.40
CA VAL A 640 -21.74 2.28 15.83
C VAL A 640 -23.01 1.95 16.62
N LYS A 641 -22.98 2.00 17.95
CA LYS A 641 -24.19 1.82 18.78
C LYS A 641 -25.22 2.92 18.53
N ALA A 642 -24.80 4.17 18.36
CA ALA A 642 -25.71 5.24 17.95
C ALA A 642 -26.33 4.94 16.57
N ALA A 643 -25.53 4.48 15.61
CA ALA A 643 -25.98 4.15 14.27
C ALA A 643 -26.97 2.97 14.25
N GLU A 644 -26.76 1.95 15.09
CA GLU A 644 -27.72 0.86 15.30
C GLU A 644 -29.09 1.42 15.72
N ARG A 645 -29.14 2.34 16.69
CA ARG A 645 -30.38 2.98 17.15
C ARG A 645 -31.05 3.81 16.06
N VAL A 646 -30.26 4.53 15.28
CA VAL A 646 -30.79 5.31 14.14
C VAL A 646 -31.34 4.40 13.04
N LEU A 647 -30.72 3.23 12.81
CA LEU A 647 -31.25 2.22 11.91
C LEU A 647 -32.49 1.52 12.47
N ASP A 648 -32.57 1.27 13.78
CA ASP A 648 -33.79 0.75 14.41
C ASP A 648 -35.00 1.67 14.10
N TYR A 649 -34.82 3.00 14.17
CA TYR A 649 -35.85 3.97 13.78
C TYR A 649 -36.32 3.82 12.33
N GLN A 650 -35.45 3.41 11.40
CA GLN A 650 -35.82 3.19 9.99
C GLN A 650 -36.93 2.14 9.85
N TYR A 651 -36.95 1.15 10.74
CA TYR A 651 -37.92 0.05 10.72
C TYR A 651 -39.07 0.29 11.70
N SER A 652 -38.78 0.82 12.90
CA SER A 652 -39.78 1.05 13.94
C SER A 652 -40.64 2.29 13.71
N ASN A 653 -40.11 3.31 13.05
CA ASN A 653 -40.59 4.70 13.07
C ASN A 653 -40.81 5.27 14.49
N ASN A 654 -40.20 4.67 15.52
CA ASN A 654 -40.31 5.12 16.90
C ASN A 654 -39.22 6.15 17.24
N ILE A 655 -39.64 7.37 17.57
CA ILE A 655 -38.75 8.47 17.94
C ILE A 655 -37.87 8.12 19.16
N ASP A 656 -38.33 7.24 20.05
CA ASP A 656 -37.54 6.79 21.21
C ASP A 656 -36.21 6.13 20.81
N ASP A 657 -36.16 5.47 19.64
CA ASP A 657 -34.92 4.89 19.12
C ASP A 657 -33.90 6.01 18.80
N LEU A 658 -34.36 7.13 18.24
CA LEU A 658 -33.51 8.30 17.99
C LEU A 658 -33.07 8.98 19.30
N GLU A 659 -33.93 9.04 20.31
CA GLU A 659 -33.55 9.52 21.64
C GLU A 659 -32.46 8.63 22.26
N ALA A 660 -32.59 7.32 22.14
CA ALA A 660 -31.63 6.34 22.64
C ALA A 660 -30.26 6.43 21.95
N ALA A 661 -30.17 7.04 20.76
CA ALA A 661 -28.90 7.30 20.09
C ALA A 661 -28.08 8.43 20.74
N ILE A 662 -28.74 9.40 21.40
CA ILE A 662 -28.10 10.60 21.99
C ILE A 662 -26.94 10.26 22.93
N PRO A 663 -27.11 9.44 24.00
CA PRO A 663 -26.03 9.18 24.94
C PRO A 663 -24.81 8.54 24.28
N PHE A 664 -25.01 7.72 23.24
CA PHE A 664 -23.92 7.10 22.49
C PHE A 664 -23.18 8.11 21.60
N MET A 665 -23.88 9.08 21.00
CA MET A 665 -23.22 10.17 20.25
C MET A 665 -22.41 11.09 21.18
N GLU A 666 -22.90 11.34 22.40
CA GLU A 666 -22.17 12.11 23.42
C GLU A 666 -20.91 11.37 23.90
N GLU A 667 -21.02 10.07 24.18
CA GLU A 667 -19.89 9.20 24.51
C GLU A 667 -18.86 9.19 23.36
N SER A 668 -19.32 9.04 22.12
CA SER A 668 -18.47 9.07 20.94
C SER A 668 -17.67 10.37 20.86
N LEU A 669 -18.32 11.53 20.96
CA LEU A 669 -17.64 12.83 20.93
C LEU A 669 -16.70 13.04 22.12
N LYS A 670 -17.02 12.52 23.31
CA LYS A 670 -16.12 12.56 24.47
C LYS A 670 -14.79 11.87 24.15
N HIS A 671 -14.84 10.67 23.59
CA HIS A 671 -13.63 9.93 23.20
C HIS A 671 -12.90 10.58 22.03
N TYR A 672 -13.62 11.12 21.05
CA TYR A 672 -12.98 11.86 19.95
C TYR A 672 -12.23 13.10 20.42
N ARG A 673 -12.80 13.89 21.34
CA ARG A 673 -12.10 15.03 21.96
C ARG A 673 -10.84 14.58 22.71
N LYS A 674 -10.89 13.41 23.37
CA LYS A 674 -9.70 12.85 24.02
C LYS A 674 -8.65 12.44 22.99
N LEU A 675 -9.04 11.80 21.88
CA LEU A 675 -8.15 11.48 20.77
C LEU A 675 -7.49 12.73 20.17
N VAL A 676 -8.24 13.82 19.95
CA VAL A 676 -7.68 15.12 19.54
C VAL A 676 -6.62 15.61 20.54
N SER A 677 -6.91 15.53 21.85
CA SER A 677 -5.94 15.94 22.89
C SER A 677 -4.65 15.13 22.87
N LEU A 678 -4.71 13.86 22.47
CA LEU A 678 -3.57 12.95 22.41
C LEU A 678 -2.76 13.12 21.13
N THR A 679 -3.30 13.77 20.10
CA THR A 679 -2.72 13.80 18.74
C THR A 679 -2.30 15.18 18.28
N LYS A 680 -2.96 16.26 18.72
CA LYS A 680 -2.69 17.64 18.27
C LYS A 680 -1.22 18.09 18.41
N ASP A 681 -0.52 17.54 19.41
CA ASP A 681 0.87 17.88 19.71
C ASP A 681 1.85 16.73 19.42
N THR A 682 1.36 15.57 18.99
CA THR A 682 2.19 14.38 18.73
C THR A 682 2.15 13.90 17.29
N TYR A 683 1.24 14.41 16.47
CA TYR A 683 1.11 14.08 15.05
C TYR A 683 0.92 15.32 14.18
N LEU A 684 1.51 15.29 12.99
CA LEU A 684 1.38 16.32 11.96
C LEU A 684 0.09 16.15 11.14
N TYR A 685 -0.29 14.90 10.87
CA TYR A 685 -1.44 14.48 10.08
C TYR A 685 -1.73 12.99 10.29
N ALA A 686 -2.88 12.53 9.80
CA ALA A 686 -3.24 11.11 9.70
C ALA A 686 -2.85 10.56 8.32
N ASN A 687 -3.51 11.00 7.25
CA ASN A 687 -3.22 10.56 5.89
C ASN A 687 -1.99 11.24 5.30
N SER A 688 -1.10 10.46 4.70
CA SER A 688 0.03 11.00 3.93
C SER A 688 -0.33 11.34 2.49
N MET A 689 -1.39 10.77 1.92
CA MET A 689 -1.97 11.27 0.65
C MET A 689 -2.91 12.44 0.94
N GLN A 690 -2.49 13.67 0.62
CA GLN A 690 -3.14 14.91 1.07
C GLN A 690 -3.77 15.65 -0.11
N THR A 691 -4.56 14.92 -0.90
CA THR A 691 -5.12 15.39 -2.16
C THR A 691 -6.62 15.08 -2.27
N ALA A 692 -7.26 15.60 -3.31
CA ALA A 692 -8.70 15.43 -3.57
C ALA A 692 -9.14 13.97 -3.82
N GLN A 693 -8.19 13.04 -4.01
CA GLN A 693 -8.45 11.60 -4.11
C GLN A 693 -8.93 11.00 -2.77
N ARG A 694 -8.55 11.58 -1.62
CA ARG A 694 -9.07 11.16 -0.31
C ARG A 694 -10.49 11.70 -0.14
N ARG A 695 -11.50 10.84 0.01
CA ARG A 695 -12.92 11.23 0.12
C ARG A 695 -13.58 10.86 1.45
N ILE A 696 -13.05 9.88 2.17
CA ILE A 696 -13.65 9.36 3.42
C ILE A 696 -12.66 9.59 4.58
N PRO A 697 -13.09 10.21 5.71
CA PRO A 697 -14.46 10.59 6.04
C PRO A 697 -14.99 11.82 5.29
N ILE A 698 -14.13 12.67 4.74
CA ILE A 698 -14.50 13.85 3.93
C ILE A 698 -13.40 14.12 2.89
N GLY A 699 -13.65 14.98 1.90
CA GLY A 699 -12.65 15.39 0.90
C GLY A 699 -11.31 15.85 1.52
N GLY A 700 -10.18 15.39 0.98
CA GLY A 700 -8.82 15.77 1.39
C GLY A 700 -8.19 16.88 0.53
N ASP A 701 -9.05 17.62 -0.17
CA ASP A 701 -8.69 18.66 -1.13
C ASP A 701 -7.71 19.68 -0.52
N ASP A 702 -6.64 19.98 -1.26
CA ASP A 702 -5.56 20.89 -0.85
C ASP A 702 -4.95 20.59 0.54
N GLY A 703 -4.94 19.31 0.93
CA GLY A 703 -4.42 18.84 2.21
C GLY A 703 -5.27 19.23 3.42
N LYS A 704 -6.56 19.53 3.24
CA LYS A 704 -7.49 19.79 4.34
C LYS A 704 -8.00 18.50 4.98
N TYR A 705 -8.50 18.64 6.21
CA TYR A 705 -9.14 17.57 6.97
C TYR A 705 -8.24 16.32 7.11
N LYS A 706 -6.96 16.56 7.36
CA LYS A 706 -5.94 15.51 7.54
C LYS A 706 -5.62 15.27 9.01
N THR A 707 -6.18 16.04 9.94
CA THR A 707 -5.97 15.92 11.38
C THR A 707 -7.28 15.66 12.13
N TRP A 708 -7.21 14.97 13.27
CA TRP A 708 -8.38 14.80 14.13
C TRP A 708 -8.96 16.13 14.62
N GLU A 709 -8.10 17.14 14.82
CA GLU A 709 -8.54 18.48 15.22
C GLU A 709 -9.44 19.15 14.17
N GLU A 710 -9.11 19.03 12.88
CA GLU A 710 -9.96 19.54 11.79
C GLU A 710 -11.31 18.81 11.69
N LEU A 711 -11.36 17.52 12.06
CA LEU A 711 -12.57 16.70 11.98
C LEU A 711 -13.52 16.89 13.17
N LEU A 712 -12.99 17.27 14.35
CA LEU A 712 -13.80 17.42 15.57
C LEU A 712 -14.98 18.40 15.39
N PRO A 713 -14.81 19.63 14.85
CA PRO A 713 -15.92 20.54 14.62
C PRO A 713 -17.01 19.96 13.70
N LEU A 714 -16.63 19.11 12.75
CA LEU A 714 -17.57 18.45 11.83
C LEU A 714 -18.39 17.36 12.54
N TYR A 715 -17.77 16.56 13.40
CA TYR A 715 -18.52 15.58 14.22
C TYR A 715 -19.41 16.25 15.27
N GLU A 716 -19.00 17.40 15.81
CA GLU A 716 -19.87 18.19 16.67
C GLU A 716 -21.05 18.79 15.90
N GLN A 717 -20.82 19.21 14.65
CA GLN A 717 -21.88 19.70 13.77
C GLN A 717 -22.87 18.58 13.42
N GLU A 718 -22.39 17.39 13.07
CA GLU A 718 -23.21 16.19 12.86
C GLU A 718 -24.17 15.95 14.04
N PHE A 719 -23.67 16.01 15.28
CA PHE A 719 -24.51 15.82 16.47
C PHE A 719 -25.49 16.99 16.72
N ARG A 720 -25.09 18.23 16.40
CA ARG A 720 -26.00 19.39 16.46
C ARG A 720 -27.15 19.24 15.47
N ASN A 721 -26.85 18.82 14.23
CA ASN A 721 -27.84 18.57 13.18
C ASN A 721 -28.81 17.46 13.61
N PHE A 722 -28.28 16.33 14.10
CA PHE A 722 -29.09 15.24 14.63
C PHE A 722 -30.10 15.71 15.69
N LYS A 723 -29.63 16.45 16.71
CA LYS A 723 -30.51 16.97 17.77
C LYS A 723 -31.54 17.96 17.25
N LYS A 724 -31.17 18.80 16.29
CA LYS A 724 -32.10 19.75 15.64
C LYS A 724 -33.21 18.98 14.91
N ASN A 725 -32.84 18.03 14.06
CA ASN A 725 -33.77 17.25 13.25
C ASN A 725 -34.69 16.37 14.12
N LEU A 726 -34.17 15.78 15.20
CA LEU A 726 -34.97 15.07 16.19
C LEU A 726 -36.01 15.96 16.89
N ARG A 727 -35.65 17.20 17.25
CA ARG A 727 -36.63 18.16 17.82
C ARG A 727 -37.73 18.48 16.83
N MET A 728 -37.39 18.68 15.55
CA MET A 728 -38.36 18.96 14.50
C MET A 728 -39.36 17.82 14.33
N LEU A 729 -38.89 16.55 14.36
CA LEU A 729 -39.74 15.37 14.34
C LEU A 729 -40.73 15.33 15.51
N LYS A 730 -40.27 15.65 16.73
CA LYS A 730 -41.12 15.66 17.94
C LYS A 730 -42.20 16.74 17.93
N THR A 731 -41.92 17.90 17.34
CA THR A 731 -42.88 19.02 17.30
C THR A 731 -43.96 18.85 16.24
N GLY A 732 -44.10 17.66 15.64
CA GLY A 732 -45.11 17.41 14.60
C GLY A 732 -44.88 18.25 13.35
N GLY A 733 -43.61 18.63 13.08
CA GLY A 733 -43.22 19.36 11.88
C GLY A 733 -43.49 18.50 10.64
N SER A 734 -44.75 18.48 10.20
CA SER A 734 -45.21 17.98 8.92
C SER A 734 -44.80 18.94 7.83
N GLU A 735 -43.51 19.21 7.73
CA GLU A 735 -42.89 19.31 6.44
C GLU A 735 -41.84 18.21 6.48
N LYS A 736 -42.19 17.01 5.99
CA LYS A 736 -41.32 16.46 4.95
C LYS A 736 -41.11 17.69 4.06
N ARG A 737 -39.94 18.33 4.12
CA ARG A 737 -39.57 19.28 3.10
C ARG A 737 -39.79 18.48 1.83
N VAL A 738 -40.94 18.68 1.19
CA VAL A 738 -41.08 18.38 -0.22
C VAL A 738 -40.21 19.48 -0.78
N GLU A 739 -38.90 19.26 -0.72
CA GLU A 739 -37.94 20.14 -1.32
C GLU A 739 -38.48 20.32 -2.72
N THR A 740 -38.82 21.56 -3.03
CA THR A 740 -39.34 21.87 -4.34
C THR A 740 -38.13 21.74 -5.25
N ILE A 741 -37.92 20.52 -5.76
CA ILE A 741 -36.73 20.17 -6.52
C ILE A 741 -36.74 21.06 -7.76
N SER A 742 -35.85 22.04 -7.75
CA SER A 742 -35.72 23.00 -8.83
C SER A 742 -35.01 22.32 -9.99
N PRO A 743 -35.56 22.37 -11.21
CA PRO A 743 -34.84 21.93 -12.40
C PRO A 743 -33.51 22.67 -12.53
N PHE A 744 -32.46 21.96 -12.91
CA PHE A 744 -31.20 22.59 -13.27
C PHE A 744 -31.40 23.57 -14.42
N VAL A 745 -30.68 24.68 -14.36
CA VAL A 745 -30.68 25.71 -15.38
C VAL A 745 -29.59 25.37 -16.40
N PRO A 746 -29.96 25.06 -17.66
CA PRO A 746 -28.96 24.76 -18.68
C PRO A 746 -28.03 25.95 -18.90
N ALA A 747 -26.73 25.69 -18.94
CA ALA A 747 -25.70 26.63 -19.33
C ALA A 747 -25.38 26.48 -20.81
N GLU A 748 -25.24 27.61 -21.51
CA GLU A 748 -24.81 27.60 -22.91
C GLU A 748 -23.28 27.52 -23.00
N VAL A 749 -22.81 26.62 -23.86
CA VAL A 749 -21.39 26.47 -24.20
C VAL A 749 -21.23 26.40 -25.71
N ILE A 750 -20.06 26.79 -26.20
CA ILE A 750 -19.71 26.64 -27.62
C ILE A 750 -19.11 25.25 -27.79
N LEU A 751 -19.91 24.30 -28.28
CA LEU A 751 -19.40 22.98 -28.66
C LEU A 751 -18.55 23.10 -29.92
N MET A 752 -17.31 22.62 -29.83
CA MET A 752 -16.36 22.61 -30.94
C MET A 752 -16.33 21.25 -31.65
N THR A 753 -16.88 20.20 -31.02
CA THR A 753 -17.05 18.88 -31.64
C THR A 753 -18.07 18.96 -32.79
N PRO A 754 -17.68 18.78 -34.07
CA PRO A 754 -18.62 18.88 -35.19
C PRO A 754 -19.52 17.64 -35.23
N LYS A 755 -20.84 17.83 -35.43
CA LYS A 755 -21.95 16.83 -35.42
C LYS A 755 -22.67 16.60 -34.08
N ALA A 756 -22.77 17.62 -33.24
CA ALA A 756 -23.55 17.58 -32.00
C ALA A 756 -25.01 18.03 -32.21
N GLU A 757 -25.96 17.09 -32.20
CA GLU A 757 -27.40 17.40 -32.13
C GLU A 757 -27.90 17.17 -30.69
N TRP A 758 -28.52 18.18 -30.07
CA TRP A 758 -29.12 18.05 -28.75
C TRP A 758 -30.58 17.63 -28.84
N MET A 759 -30.98 16.62 -28.07
CA MET A 759 -32.36 16.16 -27.97
C MET A 759 -32.95 16.50 -26.59
N PRO A 760 -34.20 16.97 -26.50
CA PRO A 760 -34.89 17.14 -25.23
C PRO A 760 -35.00 15.82 -24.45
N LEU A 761 -34.72 15.86 -23.15
CA LEU A 761 -34.86 14.72 -22.26
C LEU A 761 -36.34 14.58 -21.82
N VAL A 762 -37.15 13.88 -22.63
CA VAL A 762 -38.61 13.76 -22.45
C VAL A 762 -39.03 12.29 -22.42
N LYS A 763 -39.98 11.95 -21.54
CA LYS A 763 -40.53 10.59 -21.45
C LYS A 763 -41.10 10.11 -22.79
N GLY A 764 -40.93 8.83 -23.09
CA GLY A 764 -41.36 8.18 -24.33
C GLY A 764 -40.42 8.36 -25.52
N ARG A 765 -39.37 9.18 -25.42
CA ARG A 765 -38.36 9.32 -26.49
C ARG A 765 -37.22 8.32 -26.36
N HIS A 766 -36.66 7.97 -27.51
CA HIS A 766 -35.38 7.27 -27.62
C HIS A 766 -34.24 8.24 -27.36
N VAL A 767 -33.48 7.97 -26.29
CA VAL A 767 -32.36 8.82 -25.86
C VAL A 767 -30.98 8.22 -26.17
N ILE A 768 -30.96 6.97 -26.65
CA ILE A 768 -29.74 6.26 -27.08
C ILE A 768 -29.89 5.90 -28.57
N PRO A 769 -29.33 6.72 -29.48
CA PRO A 769 -29.31 6.41 -30.90
C PRO A 769 -28.71 5.02 -31.19
N GLY A 770 -29.41 4.25 -32.03
CA GLY A 770 -29.04 2.87 -32.38
C GLY A 770 -29.53 1.79 -31.42
N ILE A 771 -30.21 2.16 -30.32
CA ILE A 771 -30.83 1.21 -29.38
C ILE A 771 -32.32 1.51 -29.25
N ASP A 772 -33.16 0.51 -29.51
CA ASP A 772 -34.61 0.62 -29.33
C ASP A 772 -34.97 0.57 -27.84
N SER A 773 -34.92 1.74 -27.20
CA SER A 773 -35.21 1.93 -25.77
C SER A 773 -35.85 3.30 -25.54
N GLN A 774 -36.89 3.35 -24.73
CA GLN A 774 -37.59 4.59 -24.40
C GLN A 774 -37.32 5.03 -22.97
N LEU A 775 -37.17 6.34 -22.78
CA LEU A 775 -37.08 6.95 -21.46
C LEU A 775 -38.44 6.88 -20.74
N LYS A 776 -38.52 6.18 -19.61
CA LYS A 776 -39.74 6.01 -18.80
C LYS A 776 -39.78 6.94 -17.58
N GLY A 777 -38.62 7.25 -16.99
CA GLY A 777 -38.49 8.05 -15.78
C GLY A 777 -37.36 9.07 -15.87
N ILE A 778 -37.57 10.26 -15.29
CA ILE A 778 -36.61 11.37 -15.30
C ILE A 778 -36.61 12.05 -13.94
N ALA A 779 -35.43 12.29 -13.37
CA ALA A 779 -35.26 13.12 -12.19
C ALA A 779 -35.78 14.55 -12.44
N PRO A 780 -36.54 15.17 -11.52
CA PRO A 780 -37.05 16.53 -11.68
C PRO A 780 -35.98 17.59 -11.99
N GLU A 781 -34.77 17.43 -11.46
CA GLU A 781 -33.61 18.29 -11.73
C GLU A 781 -33.24 18.30 -13.21
N LEU A 782 -33.40 17.18 -13.90
CA LEU A 782 -33.00 17.02 -15.29
C LEU A 782 -34.08 17.47 -16.28
N LYS A 783 -35.23 17.96 -15.80
CA LYS A 783 -36.41 18.27 -16.63
C LYS A 783 -36.13 19.25 -17.77
N ASN A 784 -35.25 20.23 -17.56
CA ASN A 784 -34.89 21.24 -18.57
C ASN A 784 -33.61 20.89 -19.35
N MET A 785 -32.98 19.77 -19.01
CA MET A 785 -31.72 19.35 -19.60
C MET A 785 -31.95 18.65 -20.95
N LYS A 786 -30.88 18.55 -21.75
CA LYS A 786 -30.90 17.91 -23.07
C LYS A 786 -29.86 16.80 -23.10
N VAL A 787 -30.11 15.75 -23.87
CA VAL A 787 -29.13 14.70 -24.12
C VAL A 787 -28.46 14.92 -25.48
N LEU A 788 -27.13 14.80 -25.52
CA LEU A 788 -26.37 14.84 -26.76
C LEU A 788 -26.62 13.55 -27.54
N LYS A 789 -27.00 13.67 -28.81
CA LYS A 789 -27.24 12.53 -29.70
C LYS A 789 -25.89 11.91 -30.08
N LEU A 790 -25.57 10.78 -29.46
CA LEU A 790 -24.35 10.02 -29.70
C LEU A 790 -24.70 8.60 -30.13
N GLU A 791 -24.09 8.13 -31.23
CA GLU A 791 -24.31 6.78 -31.74
C GLU A 791 -23.64 5.74 -30.82
N ALA A 792 -24.43 4.80 -30.30
CA ALA A 792 -23.97 3.79 -29.34
C ALA A 792 -22.76 2.98 -29.86
N GLU A 793 -22.80 2.55 -31.13
CA GLU A 793 -21.70 1.79 -31.75
C GLU A 793 -20.43 2.61 -31.91
N PHE A 794 -20.55 3.93 -32.10
CA PHE A 794 -19.39 4.81 -32.13
C PHE A 794 -18.77 4.94 -30.74
N GLN A 795 -19.59 5.17 -29.71
CA GLN A 795 -19.11 5.26 -28.32
C GLN A 795 -18.41 3.97 -27.87
N LYS A 796 -18.96 2.80 -28.19
CA LYS A 796 -18.34 1.50 -27.89
C LYS A 796 -16.96 1.34 -28.53
N LYS A 797 -16.77 1.85 -29.76
CA LYS A 797 -15.52 1.70 -30.52
C LYS A 797 -14.48 2.77 -30.22
N LYS A 798 -14.91 4.02 -29.96
CA LYS A 798 -14.04 5.20 -29.91
C LYS A 798 -14.11 5.99 -28.62
N GLY A 799 -15.04 5.66 -27.71
CA GLY A 799 -15.34 6.49 -26.54
C GLY A 799 -16.08 7.78 -26.93
N THR A 800 -16.10 8.74 -26.02
CA THR A 800 -16.78 10.02 -26.23
C THR A 800 -15.82 11.17 -25.93
N VAL A 801 -15.52 12.01 -26.92
CA VAL A 801 -14.72 13.23 -26.74
C VAL A 801 -15.61 14.44 -26.91
N ILE A 802 -15.61 15.32 -25.92
CA ILE A 802 -16.32 16.60 -25.94
C ILE A 802 -15.31 17.72 -25.88
N GLU A 803 -15.31 18.55 -26.90
CA GLU A 803 -14.58 19.81 -26.95
C GLU A 803 -15.58 20.96 -26.84
N PHE A 804 -15.35 21.86 -25.89
CA PHE A 804 -16.21 23.01 -25.70
C PHE A 804 -15.44 24.21 -25.17
N ASP A 805 -16.01 25.39 -25.37
CA ASP A 805 -15.57 26.65 -24.79
C ASP A 805 -16.72 27.27 -24.00
N THR A 806 -16.38 27.80 -22.83
CA THR A 806 -17.34 28.44 -21.92
C THR A 806 -16.76 29.73 -21.36
N ARG A 807 -17.60 30.76 -21.25
CA ARG A 807 -17.22 32.05 -20.66
C ARG A 807 -17.23 32.04 -19.13
N ASP A 808 -18.04 31.17 -18.56
CA ASP A 808 -18.23 31.03 -17.11
C ASP A 808 -17.86 29.61 -16.66
N SER A 809 -17.73 29.41 -15.35
CA SER A 809 -17.60 28.08 -14.78
C SER A 809 -18.89 27.28 -14.99
N VAL A 810 -18.77 26.03 -15.45
CA VAL A 810 -19.91 25.15 -15.75
C VAL A 810 -19.68 23.75 -15.21
N LYS A 811 -20.77 23.00 -15.03
CA LYS A 811 -20.75 21.57 -14.70
C LYS A 811 -21.34 20.78 -15.86
N LEU A 812 -20.56 19.89 -16.47
CA LEU A 812 -21.05 18.91 -17.44
C LEU A 812 -21.71 17.74 -16.71
N LEU A 813 -22.93 17.38 -17.09
CA LEU A 813 -23.66 16.25 -16.51
C LEU A 813 -23.48 15.00 -17.39
N VAL A 814 -22.94 13.93 -16.80
CA VAL A 814 -22.72 12.65 -17.49
C VAL A 814 -23.49 11.53 -16.80
N GLY A 815 -24.33 10.82 -17.55
CA GLY A 815 -25.08 9.65 -17.09
C GLY A 815 -24.33 8.36 -17.37
N TYR A 816 -24.01 7.61 -16.32
CA TYR A 816 -23.41 6.28 -16.37
C TYR A 816 -24.42 5.21 -15.97
N PHE A 817 -24.43 4.10 -16.71
CA PHE A 817 -25.30 2.96 -16.44
C PHE A 817 -24.74 2.12 -15.28
N ARG A 818 -25.60 1.69 -14.37
CA ARG A 818 -25.27 0.91 -13.17
C ARG A 818 -25.10 -0.56 -13.55
N THR A 819 -24.02 -0.86 -14.27
CA THR A 819 -23.66 -2.21 -14.72
C THR A 819 -22.16 -2.33 -14.96
N ASP A 820 -21.65 -3.55 -14.85
CA ASP A 820 -20.30 -3.98 -15.23
C ASP A 820 -20.26 -4.64 -16.63
N GLN A 821 -21.40 -4.71 -17.32
CA GLN A 821 -21.49 -5.34 -18.64
C GLN A 821 -20.64 -4.61 -19.69
N LYS A 822 -19.90 -5.41 -20.48
CA LYS A 822 -19.15 -4.92 -21.64
C LYS A 822 -20.09 -4.21 -22.62
N GLY A 823 -19.79 -2.95 -22.95
CA GLY A 823 -20.57 -2.13 -23.87
C GLY A 823 -21.06 -0.80 -23.28
N TYR A 824 -21.07 -0.66 -21.95
CA TYR A 824 -21.31 0.61 -21.26
C TYR A 824 -19.99 1.24 -20.79
N ALA A 825 -19.95 2.56 -20.74
CA ALA A 825 -18.78 3.24 -20.18
C ALA A 825 -18.76 3.08 -18.67
N MET A 826 -17.59 2.77 -18.11
CA MET A 826 -17.41 2.68 -16.67
C MET A 826 -17.43 4.06 -16.03
N ALA A 827 -18.17 4.19 -14.93
CA ALA A 827 -18.12 5.40 -14.10
C ALA A 827 -16.71 5.57 -13.49
N PRO A 828 -16.27 6.80 -13.18
CA PRO A 828 -14.97 7.06 -12.54
C PRO A 828 -14.82 6.28 -11.21
N VAL A 829 -13.68 5.60 -11.01
CA VAL A 829 -13.36 4.83 -9.78
C VAL A 829 -11.97 5.24 -9.28
N LEU A 830 -11.86 5.73 -8.05
CA LEU A 830 -10.60 6.25 -7.53
C LEU A 830 -9.60 5.16 -7.17
N GLU A 831 -10.06 3.98 -6.75
CA GLU A 831 -9.24 2.82 -6.38
C GLU A 831 -8.35 2.29 -7.51
N THR A 832 -8.73 2.52 -8.75
CA THR A 832 -8.00 2.07 -9.96
C THR A 832 -7.69 3.21 -10.91
N ASN A 833 -8.13 4.44 -10.60
CA ASN A 833 -7.87 5.63 -11.40
C ASN A 833 -7.78 6.88 -10.52
N ALA A 834 -6.57 7.29 -10.16
CA ALA A 834 -6.36 8.50 -9.37
C ALA A 834 -6.78 9.80 -10.08
N SER A 835 -7.00 9.79 -11.39
CA SER A 835 -7.59 10.93 -12.13
C SER A 835 -9.12 10.97 -12.05
N ALA A 836 -9.76 9.97 -11.43
CA ALA A 836 -11.22 9.83 -11.36
C ALA A 836 -11.95 10.94 -10.60
N ASN A 837 -11.23 11.86 -9.94
CA ASN A 837 -11.79 13.04 -9.30
C ASN A 837 -11.22 14.38 -9.83
N GLN A 838 -10.52 14.36 -10.96
CA GLN A 838 -9.89 15.57 -11.54
C GLN A 838 -10.86 16.75 -11.73
N TYR A 839 -12.12 16.45 -12.02
CA TYR A 839 -13.21 17.40 -12.27
C TYR A 839 -14.31 17.31 -11.19
N GLY A 840 -14.04 16.70 -10.03
CA GLY A 840 -15.04 16.48 -8.98
C GLY A 840 -16.04 15.36 -9.26
N GLN A 841 -15.74 14.47 -10.22
CA GLN A 841 -16.69 13.51 -10.78
C GLN A 841 -16.72 12.13 -10.10
N ALA A 842 -15.94 11.91 -9.03
CA ALA A 842 -15.77 10.57 -8.47
C ALA A 842 -17.07 9.98 -7.90
N GLU A 843 -17.93 10.84 -7.37
CA GLU A 843 -19.21 10.47 -6.76
C GLU A 843 -20.38 10.92 -7.65
N PRO A 844 -21.44 10.10 -7.78
CA PRO A 844 -22.64 10.52 -8.48
C PRO A 844 -23.34 11.64 -7.69
N VAL A 845 -23.83 12.65 -8.41
CA VAL A 845 -24.67 13.71 -7.84
C VAL A 845 -26.15 13.32 -7.82
N LEU A 846 -26.60 12.49 -8.77
CA LEU A 846 -27.95 11.93 -8.75
C LEU A 846 -27.90 10.42 -8.98
N MET A 847 -28.36 9.62 -8.03
CA MET A 847 -28.45 8.16 -8.21
C MET A 847 -29.81 7.75 -8.77
N ASN A 848 -29.84 6.73 -9.63
CA ASN A 848 -31.07 6.19 -10.24
C ASN A 848 -31.94 7.28 -10.89
N ALA A 849 -31.28 8.22 -11.55
CA ALA A 849 -31.85 9.48 -12.00
C ALA A 849 -32.66 9.36 -13.31
N LEU A 850 -32.41 8.30 -14.08
CA LEU A 850 -33.17 8.00 -15.30
C LEU A 850 -33.60 6.54 -15.28
N ALA A 851 -34.83 6.29 -15.73
CA ALA A 851 -35.33 4.95 -16.01
C ALA A 851 -35.52 4.80 -17.52
N ILE A 852 -34.75 3.90 -18.14
CA ILE A 852 -34.77 3.65 -19.58
C ILE A 852 -35.15 2.18 -19.80
N GLU A 853 -36.10 1.94 -20.69
CA GLU A 853 -36.61 0.60 -21.00
C GLU A 853 -35.51 -0.36 -21.45
N ASN A 854 -35.48 -1.56 -20.88
CA ASN A 854 -34.49 -2.61 -21.14
C ASN A 854 -33.03 -2.17 -20.94
N GLN A 855 -32.79 -1.17 -20.09
CA GLN A 855 -31.45 -0.67 -19.77
C GLN A 855 -31.25 -0.62 -18.24
N PRO A 856 -29.99 -0.72 -17.76
CA PRO A 856 -29.68 -0.52 -16.35
C PRO A 856 -30.05 0.88 -15.85
N ALA A 857 -30.22 1.02 -14.53
CA ALA A 857 -30.42 2.32 -13.89
C ALA A 857 -29.26 3.28 -14.20
N VAL A 858 -29.54 4.58 -14.33
CA VAL A 858 -28.51 5.58 -14.68
C VAL A 858 -28.22 6.50 -13.50
N ASN A 859 -26.94 6.65 -13.16
CA ASN A 859 -26.44 7.63 -12.20
C ASN A 859 -25.83 8.83 -12.93
N ILE A 860 -26.06 10.04 -12.43
CA ILE A 860 -25.49 11.27 -13.00
C ILE A 860 -24.27 11.68 -12.18
N HIS A 861 -23.17 11.95 -12.88
CA HIS A 861 -21.96 12.53 -12.35
C HIS A 861 -21.80 13.96 -12.90
N ALA A 862 -21.29 14.87 -12.08
CA ALA A 862 -20.99 16.24 -12.48
C ALA A 862 -19.48 16.42 -12.66
N TYR A 863 -19.10 16.98 -13.81
CA TYR A 863 -17.71 17.33 -14.11
C TYR A 863 -17.60 18.85 -14.14
N SER A 864 -16.83 19.43 -13.22
CA SER A 864 -16.69 20.88 -13.04
C SER A 864 -15.54 21.44 -13.88
N PHE A 865 -15.81 22.53 -14.60
CA PHE A 865 -14.84 23.23 -15.44
C PHE A 865 -14.87 24.73 -15.18
N PRO A 866 -13.72 25.40 -15.08
CA PRO A 866 -13.65 26.86 -15.06
C PRO A 866 -13.96 27.45 -16.46
N ALA A 867 -14.01 28.78 -16.56
CA ALA A 867 -14.04 29.46 -17.87
C ALA A 867 -12.85 29.05 -18.76
N GLY A 868 -13.08 28.93 -20.06
CA GLY A 868 -12.07 28.62 -21.07
C GLY A 868 -12.44 27.45 -21.98
N ARG A 869 -11.45 27.01 -22.77
CA ARG A 869 -11.57 25.88 -23.69
C ARG A 869 -11.14 24.58 -23.03
N HIS A 870 -11.99 23.56 -23.14
CA HIS A 870 -11.81 22.27 -22.49
C HIS A 870 -11.99 21.11 -23.47
N THR A 871 -11.23 20.04 -23.24
CA THR A 871 -11.40 18.75 -23.91
C THR A 871 -11.55 17.67 -22.85
N VAL A 872 -12.68 16.97 -22.91
CA VAL A 872 -13.02 15.87 -22.01
C VAL A 872 -13.13 14.60 -22.82
N SER A 873 -12.30 13.61 -22.49
CA SER A 873 -12.39 12.27 -23.05
C SER A 873 -13.02 11.34 -22.02
N LEU A 874 -14.13 10.71 -22.40
CA LEU A 874 -14.84 9.71 -21.61
C LEU A 874 -14.55 8.33 -22.21
N GLY A 875 -14.47 7.32 -21.35
CA GLY A 875 -14.08 5.95 -21.72
C GLY A 875 -14.98 5.33 -22.80
N LYS A 876 -14.49 4.23 -23.40
CA LYS A 876 -15.25 3.43 -24.38
C LYS A 876 -16.53 2.89 -23.75
N GLY A 877 -17.61 2.84 -24.53
CA GLY A 877 -18.91 2.34 -24.10
C GLY A 877 -19.99 3.42 -24.02
N ILE A 878 -21.25 3.00 -23.90
CA ILE A 878 -22.41 3.89 -23.90
C ILE A 878 -22.45 4.71 -22.60
N CYS A 879 -22.56 6.03 -22.73
CA CYS A 879 -22.87 6.98 -21.66
C CYS A 879 -23.74 8.10 -22.21
N LEU A 880 -24.47 8.79 -21.31
CA LEU A 880 -25.33 9.91 -21.67
C LEU A 880 -24.66 11.24 -21.34
N ILE A 881 -24.75 12.20 -22.24
CA ILE A 881 -24.24 13.57 -22.02
C ILE A 881 -25.45 14.47 -21.88
N LEU A 882 -25.74 14.92 -20.67
CA LEU A 882 -27.01 15.56 -20.30
C LEU A 882 -26.92 17.09 -20.28
N GLY A 883 -25.92 17.65 -20.97
CA GLY A 883 -25.74 19.11 -21.06
C GLY A 883 -24.89 19.69 -19.94
N PHE A 884 -24.88 21.02 -19.89
CA PHE A 884 -24.09 21.82 -18.96
C PHE A 884 -25.03 22.60 -18.06
N THR A 885 -24.64 22.84 -16.81
CA THR A 885 -25.40 23.65 -15.86
C THR A 885 -24.48 24.52 -15.02
N GLN A 886 -24.99 25.68 -14.62
CA GLN A 886 -24.38 26.54 -13.59
C GLN A 886 -25.03 26.35 -12.22
N SER A 887 -26.15 25.61 -12.15
CA SER A 887 -26.87 25.38 -10.90
C SER A 887 -25.98 24.76 -9.84
N ASP A 888 -26.25 25.10 -8.59
CA ASP A 888 -25.80 24.32 -7.46
C ASP A 888 -26.45 22.94 -7.51
N ILE A 889 -25.65 21.91 -7.25
CA ILE A 889 -26.06 20.52 -7.35
C ILE A 889 -25.92 19.90 -5.97
N GLU A 890 -27.04 19.43 -5.43
CA GLU A 890 -27.08 18.65 -4.21
C GLU A 890 -27.21 17.16 -4.55
N PHE A 891 -26.59 16.31 -3.72
CA PHE A 891 -26.70 14.86 -3.89
C PHE A 891 -28.14 14.40 -3.67
N ARG A 892 -28.68 13.55 -4.56
CA ARG A 892 -29.95 12.86 -4.32
C ARG A 892 -30.02 11.48 -4.96
N ASN A 893 -30.45 10.47 -4.20
CA ASN A 893 -30.93 9.22 -4.82
C ASN A 893 -32.40 9.40 -5.22
N VAL A 894 -32.68 9.31 -6.53
CA VAL A 894 -34.00 9.56 -7.10
C VAL A 894 -34.92 8.33 -7.01
N GLY A 895 -34.33 7.12 -6.93
CA GLY A 895 -35.07 5.88 -6.70
C GLY A 895 -36.00 5.44 -7.84
N LEU A 896 -35.80 5.88 -9.09
CA LEU A 896 -36.72 5.55 -10.20
C LEU A 896 -36.72 4.08 -10.62
N MET A 897 -35.72 3.29 -10.21
CA MET A 897 -35.53 1.88 -10.57
C MET A 897 -34.98 1.02 -9.42
N ASP A 898 -35.12 1.47 -8.16
CA ASP A 898 -34.75 0.64 -7.01
C ASP A 898 -36.01 -0.08 -6.49
N ASP A 899 -36.02 -1.42 -6.61
CA ASP A 899 -37.08 -2.27 -6.05
C ASP A 899 -36.98 -2.41 -4.51
N ASP A 900 -35.88 -1.95 -3.90
CA ASP A 900 -35.49 -2.15 -2.48
C ASP A 900 -35.43 -0.86 -1.65
N PHE A 901 -36.28 0.13 -1.90
CA PHE A 901 -36.27 1.34 -1.06
C PHE A 901 -36.95 1.12 0.31
N THR A 902 -36.14 0.86 1.33
CA THR A 902 -36.38 1.38 2.68
C THR A 902 -35.82 2.80 2.77
N ALA A 903 -36.60 3.74 3.32
CA ALA A 903 -36.22 5.14 3.35
C ALA A 903 -34.91 5.36 4.14
N SER A 904 -33.83 5.78 3.48
CA SER A 904 -32.56 6.04 4.16
C SER A 904 -32.72 7.12 5.23
N VAL A 905 -32.10 6.91 6.39
CA VAL A 905 -32.20 7.81 7.57
C VAL A 905 -31.05 8.79 7.69
N ASP A 906 -30.13 8.84 6.71
CA ASP A 906 -28.94 9.70 6.77
C ASP A 906 -29.26 11.21 6.72
N TRP A 907 -30.47 11.59 6.28
CA TRP A 907 -30.96 12.96 6.31
C TRP A 907 -30.99 13.56 7.73
N LEU A 908 -31.07 12.72 8.77
CA LEU A 908 -31.04 13.17 10.16
C LEU A 908 -29.76 13.93 10.52
N PHE A 909 -28.68 13.81 9.74
CA PHE A 909 -27.37 14.39 10.05
C PHE A 909 -27.03 15.68 9.28
N TYR A 910 -27.91 16.15 8.39
CA TYR A 910 -27.70 17.36 7.58
C TYR A 910 -28.41 18.59 8.14
#